data_AF-A0A372R2T2-F1
#
_entry.id   AF-A0A372R2T2-F1
#
_cell.length_a   1.000
_cell.length_b   1.000
_cell.length_c   1.000
_cell.angle_alpha   90.00
_cell.angle_beta   90.00
_cell.angle_gamma   90.00
#
_symmetry.space_group_name_H-M   'P 1'
#
loop_
_entity.id
_entity.type
_entity.pdbx_description
1 polymer ?
#
loop_
_entity_poly.entity_id
_entity_poly.type
_entity_poly.pdbx_seq_one_letter_code
_entity_poly.pdbx_strand_id
1 'polypeptide(L)'
;MFNLKVLITFICLISIVSSHKFLSRDILSQNGSLQDISSQDISFIYEEPIDGLKLYTILPTNDYLMIWMAFEDADPECMLPYFHLRIINKITGQTNYIDLNYTLPAEAVCPINIDISPVADNYILLYFAKTTEGIKGKHGLIINYSGEIMSEIYLGNANGYVGLSVLPNQGFINIEKPNEKGISAWHWYSSLNIVTGEVVEYSSGKFHAPNLPSYTLVDSFNFNLLDGSFGFLYILKYDETKGSSVIKDPNVQYWRIYMSFLKVKAGLPTIPSLLYETTQKLNNITLKLCTQTYNAQGYICVMTLNNTITNNNNSWTEINYYQLGFLSTGTLVRLEIIPTPTNITDIDLRALYYGGFIVIYQNATAIDFYLLDDNGNDVQSQGSFGPEFFYYNTYRSISTILGVKEQGKNKLELLFKPLPKLKQGSEFSPVIVSAKPSINEVIDPLIKEIMIKYTIPVKLSTGNVSIFQLNDDKYKPGLLRQTFSGDSKLCTIGSDNRTVHIPIFESTFSQQNTTYYVLVENNFVISQERDEPLIGIRKNIWTLSTKPLKMAQHSDSVTGLLRLNEEGSLQFLQMNHSVFFKNMIQEFSEVIPVTEHRLSTSGKWQYDPTSPKKVLLSFNIIEAKDYTIEQNSQKIFDDLSTLFKKKGFTALSFNEYTSLIDESAPFTMTPINIFVSEMAMNPLFNNWVKESPTLSSMCTLFSAIDIQILNTLSSDLFGLKIFSAPLTQRSKKIMLWDVFINIFVEDIPQIIIQGIYYNSVRTYDLIPSLVLVSGGLVIGNKLILRSYHALLRWNHQRDKIREYNRDRRLSAASIRSIRSNVEN
;
A
#
# COMPACT_ATOMS: atom_id res chain seq x y z
N MET A 1 56.78 -37.53 -4.80
CA MET A 1 56.80 -36.15 -5.35
C MET A 1 55.50 -35.48 -4.96
N PHE A 2 55.62 -34.56 -4.01
CA PHE A 2 54.70 -33.60 -3.36
C PHE A 2 53.17 -33.80 -3.29
N ASN A 3 52.67 -33.52 -2.07
CA ASN A 3 51.48 -34.07 -1.41
C ASN A 3 50.22 -33.18 -1.53
N LEU A 4 49.08 -33.84 -1.76
CA LEU A 4 47.71 -33.32 -1.83
C LEU A 4 47.10 -33.03 -0.43
N LYS A 5 47.85 -32.33 0.44
CA LYS A 5 47.39 -31.93 1.79
C LYS A 5 47.57 -30.44 2.11
N VAL A 6 47.98 -29.63 1.12
CA VAL A 6 48.17 -28.17 1.28
C VAL A 6 47.13 -27.35 0.51
N LEU A 7 46.32 -27.96 -0.36
CA LEU A 7 45.31 -27.23 -1.15
C LEU A 7 43.97 -27.02 -0.42
N ILE A 8 43.70 -27.77 0.66
CA ILE A 8 42.46 -27.61 1.46
C ILE A 8 42.66 -26.60 2.61
N THR A 9 43.90 -26.22 2.92
CA THR A 9 44.23 -25.20 3.93
C THR A 9 44.42 -23.80 3.36
N PHE A 10 44.46 -23.63 2.03
CA PHE A 10 44.67 -22.33 1.38
C PHE A 10 43.38 -21.59 0.97
N ILE A 11 42.21 -22.23 1.11
CA ILE A 11 40.89 -21.60 0.86
C ILE A 11 40.26 -21.06 2.16
N CYS A 12 40.86 -21.32 3.33
CA CYS A 12 40.35 -20.87 4.63
C CYS A 12 41.10 -19.67 5.26
N LEU A 13 41.99 -18.96 4.54
CA LEU A 13 42.87 -17.95 5.17
C LEU A 13 43.00 -16.60 4.45
N ILE A 14 42.17 -16.28 3.45
CA ILE A 14 42.10 -14.91 2.90
C ILE A 14 40.69 -14.34 3.06
N SER A 15 40.25 -14.21 4.31
CA SER A 15 39.08 -13.42 4.68
C SER A 15 39.29 -12.81 6.06
N ILE A 16 40.37 -12.04 6.22
CA ILE A 16 40.56 -11.15 7.37
C ILE A 16 41.20 -9.84 6.87
N VAL A 17 40.59 -8.72 7.29
CA VAL A 17 40.90 -7.30 6.99
C VAL A 17 40.37 -6.86 5.61
N SER A 18 39.23 -6.18 5.45
CA SER A 18 38.83 -4.93 6.10
C SER A 18 37.31 -4.68 6.03
N SER A 19 36.66 -4.49 7.17
CA SER A 19 35.55 -3.54 7.33
C SER A 19 35.20 -3.42 8.81
N HIS A 20 35.71 -2.36 9.45
CA HIS A 20 35.17 -1.87 10.71
C HIS A 20 33.82 -1.19 10.45
N LYS A 21 32.74 -1.66 11.08
CA LYS A 21 31.89 -0.86 11.98
C LYS A 21 30.82 -1.72 12.65
N PHE A 22 30.60 -1.38 13.91
CA PHE A 22 29.92 -2.12 14.96
C PHE A 22 28.41 -2.32 14.72
N LEU A 23 27.95 -3.56 14.88
CA LEU A 23 26.63 -3.93 15.35
C LEU A 23 26.85 -4.91 16.51
N SER A 24 26.36 -4.59 17.71
CA SER A 24 26.27 -5.58 18.79
C SER A 24 24.94 -6.31 18.67
N ARG A 25 24.98 -7.59 18.30
CA ARG A 25 23.88 -8.53 18.56
C ARG A 25 24.50 -9.87 18.93
N ASP A 26 24.05 -10.40 20.07
CA ASP A 26 24.21 -11.78 20.52
C ASP A 26 23.31 -11.87 21.79
N ILE A 27 22.41 -12.84 22.04
CA ILE A 27 22.55 -14.31 21.95
C ILE A 27 21.18 -15.03 21.96
N LEU A 28 21.09 -16.04 21.07
CA LEU A 28 20.53 -17.41 21.08
C LEU A 28 19.18 -17.83 21.72
N SER A 29 18.53 -18.69 20.93
CA SER A 29 17.53 -19.72 21.29
C SER A 29 18.10 -20.85 22.15
N GLN A 30 17.35 -21.33 23.15
CA GLN A 30 17.39 -22.72 23.63
C GLN A 30 16.11 -23.08 24.40
N ASN A 31 15.62 -24.30 24.20
CA ASN A 31 14.55 -24.92 24.99
C ASN A 31 14.99 -25.10 26.44
N GLY A 32 14.21 -24.58 27.39
CA GLY A 32 14.40 -24.70 28.83
C GLY A 32 13.23 -24.05 29.55
N SER A 33 12.87 -24.59 30.72
CA SER A 33 11.71 -24.24 31.56
C SER A 33 11.51 -22.74 31.82
N LEU A 34 10.22 -22.36 31.95
CA LEU A 34 9.73 -21.12 32.55
C LEU A 34 10.54 -20.74 33.81
N GLN A 35 11.34 -19.68 33.74
CA GLN A 35 11.55 -18.66 34.78
C GLN A 35 12.67 -17.70 34.35
N ASP A 36 12.49 -16.45 34.76
CA ASP A 36 13.38 -15.30 34.71
C ASP A 36 13.48 -14.45 33.43
N ILE A 37 13.15 -13.17 33.67
CA ILE A 37 13.11 -12.02 32.78
C ILE A 37 14.53 -11.70 32.29
N SER A 38 14.69 -11.65 30.98
CA SER A 38 15.86 -11.04 30.33
C SER A 38 15.44 -10.24 29.10
N SER A 39 15.17 -8.95 29.30
CA SER A 39 15.46 -7.90 28.32
C SER A 39 15.85 -6.64 29.10
N GLN A 40 17.00 -6.05 28.80
CA GLN A 40 17.48 -4.83 29.46
C GLN A 40 16.47 -3.69 29.29
N ASP A 41 16.02 -3.08 30.39
CA ASP A 41 15.29 -1.81 30.34
C ASP A 41 16.14 -0.79 29.58
N ILE A 42 15.53 -0.06 28.65
CA ILE A 42 16.23 0.96 27.87
C ILE A 42 15.90 2.32 28.49
N SER A 43 16.93 3.06 28.90
CA SER A 43 16.78 4.44 29.38
C SER A 43 17.35 5.40 28.34
N PHE A 44 16.62 6.49 28.10
CA PHE A 44 17.03 7.58 27.23
C PHE A 44 16.88 8.90 27.99
N ILE A 45 17.92 9.73 28.00
CA ILE A 45 17.88 11.05 28.65
C ILE A 45 17.67 12.10 27.56
N TYR A 46 16.57 12.84 27.67
CA TYR A 46 16.29 14.01 26.88
C TYR A 46 16.67 15.26 27.69
N GLU A 47 17.43 16.17 27.07
CA GLU A 47 17.80 17.46 27.66
C GLU A 47 17.13 18.58 26.85
N GLU A 48 16.23 19.32 27.52
CA GLU A 48 15.51 20.43 26.89
C GLU A 48 16.38 21.71 26.92
N PRO A 49 16.66 22.32 25.75
CA PRO A 49 17.48 23.53 25.68
C PRO A 49 16.82 24.78 26.27
N ILE A 50 15.48 24.83 26.37
CA ILE A 50 14.77 25.97 26.92
C ILE A 50 14.46 25.77 28.41
N ASP A 51 15.09 26.61 29.25
CA ASP A 51 14.84 26.66 30.68
C ASP A 51 13.37 26.99 31.01
N GLY A 52 12.76 26.16 31.85
CA GLY A 52 11.41 26.37 32.39
C GLY A 52 10.28 25.64 31.65
N LEU A 53 10.55 24.97 30.53
CA LEU A 53 9.56 24.12 29.88
C LEU A 53 9.30 22.84 30.68
N LYS A 54 8.02 22.51 30.86
CA LYS A 54 7.53 21.33 31.58
C LYS A 54 6.88 20.34 30.62
N LEU A 55 7.04 19.06 30.91
CA LEU A 55 6.42 17.99 30.13
C LEU A 55 4.90 18.02 30.31
N TYR A 56 4.16 18.14 29.21
CA TYR A 56 2.71 18.00 29.24
C TYR A 56 2.26 16.60 28.81
N THR A 57 2.72 16.14 27.64
CA THR A 57 2.38 14.80 27.16
C THR A 57 3.43 14.24 26.20
N ILE A 58 3.46 12.91 26.09
CA ILE A 58 4.29 12.19 25.12
C ILE A 58 3.41 11.36 24.21
N LEU A 59 3.59 11.53 22.91
CA LEU A 59 2.88 10.83 21.86
C LEU A 59 3.87 9.94 21.10
N PRO A 60 3.97 8.64 21.45
CA PRO A 60 4.86 7.74 20.76
C PRO A 60 4.20 7.26 19.44
N THR A 61 4.73 7.70 18.30
CA THR A 61 4.33 7.24 16.95
C THR A 61 5.24 6.10 16.49
N ASN A 62 5.04 5.53 15.30
CA ASN A 62 5.90 4.40 14.86
C ASN A 62 7.39 4.78 14.76
N ASP A 63 7.67 5.88 14.05
CA ASP A 63 9.04 6.29 13.73
C ASP A 63 9.58 7.40 14.66
N TYR A 64 8.68 8.09 15.37
CA TYR A 64 9.00 9.27 16.16
C TYR A 64 8.44 9.20 17.59
N LEU A 65 9.10 9.90 18.49
CA LEU A 65 8.58 10.20 19.82
C LEU A 65 8.32 11.71 19.87
N MET A 66 7.06 12.10 20.01
CA MET A 66 6.69 13.49 20.12
C MET A 66 6.54 13.86 21.61
N ILE A 67 7.25 14.89 22.05
CA ILE A 67 7.19 15.42 23.42
C ILE A 67 6.60 16.82 23.33
N TRP A 68 5.40 17.00 23.85
CA TRP A 68 4.78 18.32 23.96
C TRP A 68 5.11 18.91 25.33
N MET A 69 5.65 20.11 25.30
CA MET A 69 6.07 20.85 26.48
C MET A 69 5.40 22.23 26.49
N ALA A 70 5.20 22.77 27.69
CA ALA A 70 4.60 24.08 27.89
C ALA A 70 5.23 24.78 29.11
N PHE A 71 5.10 26.11 29.15
CA PHE A 71 5.36 26.86 30.37
C PHE A 71 4.10 26.84 31.24
N GLU A 72 4.28 26.56 32.53
CA GLU A 72 3.19 26.61 33.51
C GLU A 72 2.74 28.06 33.75
N ASP A 73 1.43 28.26 33.89
CA ASP A 73 0.88 29.51 34.41
C ASP A 73 0.86 29.49 35.96
N ALA A 74 0.52 30.62 36.59
CA ALA A 74 0.31 30.65 38.04
C ALA A 74 -0.88 29.78 38.47
N ASP A 75 -1.87 29.62 37.59
CA ASP A 75 -2.96 28.65 37.75
C ASP A 75 -2.52 27.26 37.24
N PRO A 76 -2.53 26.20 38.07
CA PRO A 76 -2.11 24.85 37.65
C PRO A 76 -3.01 24.22 36.58
N GLU A 77 -4.24 24.71 36.37
CA GLU A 77 -5.11 24.25 35.28
C GLU A 77 -4.76 24.91 33.94
N CYS A 78 -3.85 25.88 33.92
CA CYS A 78 -3.55 26.74 32.79
C CYS A 78 -2.07 26.71 32.38
N MET A 79 -1.80 27.04 31.12
CA MET A 79 -0.44 27.17 30.56
C MET A 79 -0.28 28.49 29.81
N LEU A 80 0.97 28.93 29.61
CA LEU A 80 1.23 30.03 28.70
C LEU A 80 0.82 29.67 27.26
N PRO A 81 0.36 30.63 26.44
CA PRO A 81 -0.26 30.38 25.13
C PRO A 81 0.73 30.00 24.02
N TYR A 82 1.92 29.53 24.36
CA TYR A 82 2.99 29.16 23.42
C TYR A 82 3.07 27.65 23.24
N PHE A 83 3.31 27.22 22.01
CA PHE A 83 3.33 25.81 21.66
C PHE A 83 4.76 25.33 21.37
N HIS A 84 5.23 24.35 22.15
CA HIS A 84 6.56 23.77 22.04
C HIS A 84 6.49 22.24 21.88
N LEU A 85 6.84 21.74 20.70
CA LEU A 85 6.85 20.31 20.40
C LEU A 85 8.25 19.86 20.00
N ARG A 86 8.64 18.67 20.47
CA ARG A 86 9.92 18.03 20.16
C ARG A 86 9.65 16.72 19.47
N ILE A 87 10.17 16.54 18.27
CA ILE A 87 9.98 15.31 17.48
C ILE A 87 11.32 14.58 17.44
N ILE A 88 11.43 13.50 18.20
CA ILE A 88 12.65 12.70 18.30
C ILE A 88 12.54 11.51 17.35
N ASN A 89 13.42 11.41 16.37
CA ASN A 89 13.50 10.24 15.50
C ASN A 89 14.09 9.06 16.28
N LYS A 90 13.38 7.94 16.32
CA LYS A 90 13.79 6.78 17.15
C LYS A 90 15.01 6.04 16.64
N ILE A 91 15.29 6.12 15.33
CA ILE A 91 16.39 5.41 14.70
C ILE A 91 17.67 6.25 14.80
N THR A 92 17.57 7.54 14.51
CA THR A 92 18.75 8.43 14.45
C THR A 92 19.01 9.15 15.78
N GLY A 93 18.04 9.20 16.69
CA GLY A 93 18.09 10.01 17.91
C GLY A 93 18.03 11.52 17.66
N GLN A 94 17.87 11.96 16.42
CA GLN A 94 17.82 13.38 16.08
C GLN A 94 16.49 13.99 16.54
N THR A 95 16.58 15.13 17.23
CA THR A 95 15.44 15.92 17.68
C THR A 95 15.20 17.06 16.70
N ASN A 96 13.97 17.16 16.21
CA ASN A 96 13.46 18.33 15.51
C ASN A 96 12.63 19.18 16.49
N TYR A 97 12.86 20.48 16.48
CA TYR A 97 12.26 21.43 17.41
C TYR A 97 11.19 22.24 16.67
N ILE A 98 9.96 22.21 17.18
CA ILE A 98 8.85 23.00 16.66
C ILE A 98 8.41 23.95 17.76
N ASP A 99 8.76 25.23 17.58
CA ASP A 99 8.30 26.33 18.41
C ASP A 99 7.41 27.21 17.54
N LEU A 100 6.09 27.05 17.66
CA LEU A 100 5.16 27.73 16.76
C LEU A 100 5.06 29.21 17.09
N ASN A 101 5.19 30.05 16.07
CA ASN A 101 4.85 31.47 16.16
C ASN A 101 3.33 31.68 16.04
N TYR A 102 2.57 31.02 16.92
CA TYR A 102 1.12 31.10 17.00
C TYR A 102 0.72 31.18 18.47
N THR A 103 0.02 32.26 18.83
CA THR A 103 -0.51 32.43 20.19
C THR A 103 -1.84 31.69 20.27
N LEU A 104 -1.88 30.65 21.09
CA LEU A 104 -3.10 29.88 21.32
C LEU A 104 -4.16 30.75 22.02
N PRO A 105 -5.45 30.58 21.69
CA PRO A 105 -6.52 31.32 22.34
C PRO A 105 -6.66 30.93 23.81
N ALA A 106 -7.19 31.83 24.63
CA ALA A 106 -7.31 31.61 26.08
C ALA A 106 -8.11 30.34 26.41
N GLU A 107 -9.15 30.04 25.64
CA GLU A 107 -10.00 28.86 25.82
C GLU A 107 -9.32 27.52 25.47
N ALA A 108 -8.17 27.58 24.80
CA ALA A 108 -7.34 26.42 24.50
C ALA A 108 -6.35 26.13 25.63
N VAL A 109 -5.97 27.14 26.42
CA VAL A 109 -4.88 27.02 27.41
C VAL A 109 -5.33 27.18 28.85
N CYS A 110 -6.59 27.57 29.10
CA CYS A 110 -7.12 27.77 30.46
C CYS A 110 -8.64 27.52 30.54
N PRO A 111 -9.09 26.34 31.03
CA PRO A 111 -8.28 25.15 31.28
C PRO A 111 -7.77 24.56 29.95
N ILE A 112 -6.67 23.80 30.02
CA ILE A 112 -6.01 23.26 28.82
C ILE A 112 -6.96 22.32 28.05
N ASN A 113 -7.21 22.65 26.79
CA ASN A 113 -8.12 21.93 25.89
C ASN A 113 -7.54 21.93 24.47
N ILE A 114 -6.35 21.32 24.35
CA ILE A 114 -5.61 21.13 23.10
C ILE A 114 -5.23 19.66 23.02
N ASP A 115 -5.44 19.09 21.85
CA ASP A 115 -4.96 17.76 21.52
C ASP A 115 -4.07 17.81 20.26
N ILE A 116 -3.20 16.81 20.14
CA ILE A 116 -2.20 16.71 19.07
C ILE A 116 -2.35 15.35 18.40
N SER A 117 -2.44 15.36 17.08
CA SER A 117 -2.59 14.15 16.28
C SER A 117 -1.68 14.15 15.04
N PRO A 118 -0.79 13.17 14.86
CA PRO A 118 -0.03 13.03 13.62
C PRO A 118 -0.96 12.55 12.50
N VAL A 119 -1.26 13.43 11.55
CA VAL A 119 -2.27 13.16 10.49
C VAL A 119 -1.66 12.55 9.22
N ALA A 120 -0.38 12.80 8.95
CA ALA A 120 0.34 12.22 7.81
C ALA A 120 1.86 12.25 8.08
N ASP A 121 2.64 11.62 7.19
CA ASP A 121 4.09 11.78 7.17
C ASP A 121 4.41 13.29 7.05
N ASN A 122 5.13 13.84 8.04
CA ASN A 122 5.52 15.25 8.17
C ASN A 122 4.42 16.27 8.52
N TYR A 123 3.19 15.86 8.87
CA TYR A 123 2.12 16.78 9.26
C TYR A 123 1.44 16.41 10.58
N ILE A 124 1.06 17.44 11.34
CA ILE A 124 0.39 17.35 12.65
C ILE A 124 -0.86 18.21 12.61
N LEU A 125 -1.94 17.68 13.16
CA LEU A 125 -3.15 18.43 13.46
C LEU A 125 -3.17 18.73 14.95
N LEU A 126 -3.13 20.02 15.29
CA LEU A 126 -3.48 20.52 16.60
C LEU A 126 -4.96 20.84 16.58
N TYR A 127 -5.74 20.43 17.57
CA TYR A 127 -7.14 20.86 17.62
C TYR A 127 -7.53 21.30 19.02
N PHE A 128 -8.26 22.42 19.08
CA PHE A 128 -8.51 23.16 20.31
C PHE A 128 -9.81 23.95 20.23
N ALA A 129 -10.32 24.38 21.38
CA ALA A 129 -11.48 25.26 21.44
C ALA A 129 -11.09 26.72 21.21
N LYS A 130 -11.89 27.43 20.42
CA LYS A 130 -11.71 28.86 20.13
C LYS A 130 -13.08 29.54 19.99
N THR A 131 -13.21 30.75 20.51
CA THR A 131 -14.42 31.55 20.36
C THR A 131 -14.25 32.53 19.21
N THR A 132 -15.12 32.44 18.21
CA THR A 132 -15.16 33.38 17.07
C THR A 132 -16.53 34.05 17.05
N GLU A 133 -16.58 35.37 17.10
CA GLU A 133 -17.84 36.15 17.10
C GLU A 133 -18.85 35.73 18.20
N GLY A 134 -18.35 35.28 19.36
CA GLY A 134 -19.18 34.82 20.49
C GLY A 134 -19.66 33.37 20.40
N ILE A 135 -19.30 32.64 19.35
CA ILE A 135 -19.60 31.20 19.20
C ILE A 135 -18.34 30.39 19.52
N LYS A 136 -18.41 29.55 20.56
CA LYS A 136 -17.34 28.63 20.93
C LYS A 136 -17.38 27.40 20.01
N GLY A 137 -16.32 27.18 19.24
CA GLY A 137 -16.18 26.04 18.35
C GLY A 137 -14.86 25.29 18.54
N LYS A 138 -14.74 24.12 17.93
CA LYS A 138 -13.48 23.39 17.81
C LYS A 138 -12.81 23.80 16.50
N HIS A 139 -11.53 24.11 16.57
CA HIS A 139 -10.70 24.50 15.43
C HIS A 139 -9.52 23.54 15.33
N GLY A 140 -9.06 23.28 14.11
CA GLY A 140 -7.88 22.48 13.82
C GLY A 140 -6.81 23.34 13.14
N LEU A 141 -5.57 23.25 13.59
CA LEU A 141 -4.40 23.88 12.98
C LEU A 141 -3.50 22.79 12.42
N ILE A 142 -3.31 22.79 11.10
CA ILE A 142 -2.42 21.85 10.42
C ILE A 142 -1.04 22.48 10.32
N ILE A 143 -0.05 21.80 10.88
CA ILE A 143 1.34 22.23 10.88
C ILE A 143 2.22 21.16 10.24
N ASN A 144 3.26 21.56 9.52
CA ASN A 144 4.30 20.65 9.06
C ASN A 144 5.41 20.49 10.12
N TYR A 145 6.30 19.52 9.94
CA TYR A 145 7.40 19.28 10.87
C TYR A 145 8.43 20.42 10.89
N SER A 146 8.41 21.35 9.94
CA SER A 146 9.24 22.56 9.94
C SER A 146 8.65 23.68 10.80
N GLY A 147 7.46 23.50 11.38
CA GLY A 147 6.76 24.52 12.17
C GLY A 147 5.99 25.54 11.34
N GLU A 148 5.77 25.27 10.05
CA GLU A 148 4.93 26.11 9.19
C GLU A 148 3.46 25.70 9.33
N ILE A 149 2.59 26.70 9.42
CA ILE A 149 1.14 26.53 9.48
C ILE A 149 0.61 26.43 8.06
N MET A 150 0.02 25.29 7.72
CA MET A 150 -0.54 25.05 6.39
C MET A 150 -1.97 25.58 6.28
N SER A 151 -2.80 25.33 7.29
CA SER A 151 -4.21 25.75 7.30
C SER A 151 -4.81 25.74 8.70
N GLU A 152 -5.87 26.54 8.89
CA GLU A 152 -6.77 26.46 10.04
C GLU A 152 -8.16 26.05 9.54
N ILE A 153 -8.75 25.02 10.17
CA ILE A 153 -10.04 24.42 9.79
C ILE A 153 -11.03 24.52 10.95
N TYR A 154 -12.29 24.82 10.65
CA TYR A 154 -13.37 24.75 11.63
C TYR A 154 -13.91 23.32 11.71
N LEU A 155 -13.90 22.76 12.92
CA LEU A 155 -14.30 21.38 13.22
C LEU A 155 -15.64 21.33 13.99
N GLY A 156 -16.48 22.35 13.92
CA GLY A 156 -17.81 22.32 14.54
C GLY A 156 -17.80 22.57 16.05
N ASN A 157 -18.63 21.81 16.78
CA ASN A 157 -18.80 21.99 18.23
C ASN A 157 -17.50 21.80 19.03
N ALA A 158 -17.24 22.69 20.00
CA ALA A 158 -16.07 22.68 20.88
C ALA A 158 -15.80 21.34 21.60
N ASN A 159 -16.84 20.56 21.89
CA ASN A 159 -16.74 19.29 22.62
C ASN A 159 -16.74 18.05 21.71
N GLY A 160 -16.65 18.23 20.39
CA GLY A 160 -16.63 17.14 19.42
C GLY A 160 -15.41 16.22 19.54
N TYR A 161 -15.58 14.97 19.12
CA TYR A 161 -14.53 13.97 19.01
C TYR A 161 -13.83 14.07 17.65
N VAL A 162 -12.50 14.15 17.64
CA VAL A 162 -11.70 14.05 16.42
C VAL A 162 -11.01 12.69 16.41
N GLY A 163 -11.27 11.89 15.38
CA GLY A 163 -10.72 10.55 15.22
C GLY A 163 -9.96 10.41 13.92
N LEU A 164 -8.68 10.03 14.01
CA LEU A 164 -7.92 9.63 12.82
C LEU A 164 -8.36 8.22 12.38
N SER A 165 -8.57 8.02 11.07
CA SER A 165 -8.75 6.66 10.57
C SER A 165 -7.47 5.86 10.80
N VAL A 166 -7.63 4.57 11.14
CA VAL A 166 -6.48 3.66 11.25
C VAL A 166 -5.81 3.39 9.90
N LEU A 167 -6.50 3.72 8.80
CA LEU A 167 -5.98 3.66 7.44
C LEU A 167 -5.55 5.08 7.01
N PRO A 168 -4.24 5.34 6.83
CA PRO A 168 -3.72 6.70 6.61
C PRO A 168 -4.36 7.45 5.43
N ASN A 169 -4.75 6.73 4.38
CA ASN A 169 -5.32 7.29 3.16
C ASN A 169 -6.78 7.73 3.29
N GLN A 170 -7.41 7.54 4.46
CA GLN A 170 -8.82 7.85 4.69
C GLN A 170 -9.05 9.14 5.49
N GLY A 171 -7.98 9.83 5.88
CA GLY A 171 -8.07 11.09 6.62
C GLY A 171 -8.61 10.93 8.04
N PHE A 172 -9.45 11.86 8.45
CA PHE A 172 -9.98 11.93 9.82
C PHE A 172 -11.43 12.38 9.84
N ILE A 173 -12.10 12.11 10.96
CA ILE A 173 -13.49 12.49 11.20
C ILE A 173 -13.60 13.39 12.41
N ASN A 174 -14.53 14.33 12.36
CA ASN A 174 -15.05 15.01 13.53
C ASN A 174 -16.49 14.56 13.79
N ILE A 175 -16.80 14.22 15.04
CA ILE A 175 -18.15 13.83 15.46
C ILE A 175 -18.56 14.69 16.65
N GLU A 176 -19.63 15.46 16.49
CA GLU A 176 -20.15 16.32 17.55
C GLU A 176 -20.80 15.52 18.68
N LYS A 177 -20.79 16.08 19.89
CA LYS A 177 -21.58 15.51 20.99
C LYS A 177 -23.08 15.53 20.65
N PRO A 178 -23.83 14.50 21.07
CA PRO A 178 -25.27 14.47 20.84
C PRO A 178 -25.97 15.68 21.45
N ASN A 179 -26.91 16.26 20.71
CA ASN A 179 -27.83 17.26 21.26
C ASN A 179 -28.93 16.60 22.13
N GLU A 180 -29.82 17.41 22.71
CA GLU A 180 -30.94 16.93 23.54
C GLU A 180 -31.88 15.94 22.83
N LYS A 181 -31.92 15.95 21.49
CA LYS A 181 -32.70 15.01 20.67
C LYS A 181 -31.92 13.73 20.33
N GLY A 182 -30.71 13.56 20.86
CA GLY A 182 -29.83 12.43 20.59
C GLY A 182 -29.23 12.43 19.18
N ILE A 183 -29.09 13.59 18.55
CA ILE A 183 -28.53 13.73 17.20
C ILE A 183 -27.10 14.27 17.30
N SER A 184 -26.16 13.57 16.65
CA SER A 184 -24.74 13.96 16.52
C SER A 184 -24.42 14.21 15.05
N ALA A 185 -23.95 15.41 14.70
CA ALA A 185 -23.41 15.66 13.37
C ALA A 185 -22.00 15.07 13.25
N TRP A 186 -21.64 14.61 12.06
CA TRP A 186 -20.28 14.18 11.75
C TRP A 186 -19.81 14.76 10.42
N HIS A 187 -18.52 15.04 10.34
CA HIS A 187 -17.83 15.63 9.19
C HIS A 187 -16.56 14.82 8.92
N TRP A 188 -16.45 14.26 7.71
CA TRP A 188 -15.33 13.44 7.28
C TRP A 188 -14.43 14.23 6.32
N TYR A 189 -13.18 14.36 6.71
CA TYR A 189 -12.13 15.07 6.01
C TYR A 189 -11.18 14.11 5.27
N SER A 190 -10.71 14.52 4.09
CA SER A 190 -9.74 13.76 3.32
C SER A 190 -8.41 13.59 4.06
N SER A 191 -7.58 12.64 3.63
CA SER A 191 -6.15 12.70 3.97
C SER A 191 -5.54 14.00 3.42
N LEU A 192 -4.49 14.49 4.07
CA LEU A 192 -3.79 15.68 3.60
C LEU A 192 -3.20 15.45 2.21
N ASN A 193 -3.30 16.46 1.36
CA ASN A 193 -2.48 16.55 0.18
C ASN A 193 -1.01 16.77 0.60
N ILE A 194 -0.11 15.85 0.24
CA ILE A 194 1.29 15.90 0.68
C ILE A 194 2.01 17.18 0.16
N VAL A 195 1.58 17.69 -0.99
CA VAL A 195 2.17 18.86 -1.66
C VAL A 195 1.59 20.18 -1.14
N THR A 196 0.26 20.29 -1.05
CA THR A 196 -0.40 21.55 -0.67
C THR A 196 -0.72 21.64 0.83
N GLY A 197 -0.68 20.53 1.57
CA GLY A 197 -1.14 20.45 2.96
C GLY A 197 -2.65 20.62 3.12
N GLU A 198 -3.40 20.71 2.02
CA GLU A 198 -4.84 20.95 2.05
C GLU A 198 -5.62 19.72 2.47
N VAL A 199 -6.74 19.99 3.15
CA VAL A 199 -7.72 19.01 3.60
C VAL A 199 -9.09 19.45 3.13
N VAL A 200 -9.87 18.51 2.59
CA VAL A 200 -11.21 18.78 2.06
C VAL A 200 -12.23 17.94 2.83
N GLU A 201 -13.32 18.58 3.28
CA GLU A 201 -14.50 17.85 3.73
C GLU A 201 -15.16 17.21 2.51
N TYR A 202 -15.19 15.88 2.44
CA TYR A 202 -15.80 15.19 1.30
C TYR A 202 -17.14 14.54 1.65
N SER A 203 -17.48 14.40 2.94
CA SER A 203 -18.75 13.84 3.38
C SER A 203 -19.14 14.33 4.78
N SER A 204 -20.44 14.53 5.01
CA SER A 204 -21.00 14.80 6.33
C SER A 204 -22.39 14.18 6.48
N GLY A 205 -22.83 14.01 7.72
CA GLY A 205 -24.11 13.40 8.03
C GLY A 205 -24.44 13.42 9.50
N LYS A 206 -25.38 12.56 9.90
CA LYS A 206 -25.90 12.52 11.28
C LYS A 206 -26.02 11.12 11.82
N PHE A 207 -25.58 10.96 13.05
CA PHE A 207 -25.84 9.84 13.94
C PHE A 207 -27.14 10.11 14.70
N HIS A 208 -27.98 9.08 14.84
CA HIS A 208 -29.27 9.19 15.51
C HIS A 208 -29.36 8.16 16.62
N ALA A 209 -29.43 8.62 17.87
CA ALA A 209 -29.76 7.75 18.99
C ALA A 209 -31.15 7.14 18.79
N PRO A 210 -31.41 5.92 19.30
CA PRO A 210 -32.74 5.33 19.30
C PRO A 210 -33.77 6.25 19.95
N ASN A 211 -34.89 6.51 19.27
CA ASN A 211 -35.97 7.30 19.82
C ASN A 211 -36.85 6.43 20.74
N LEU A 212 -36.53 6.43 22.03
CA LEU A 212 -37.22 5.66 23.06
C LEU A 212 -37.90 6.63 24.06
N PRO A 213 -39.25 6.72 24.07
CA PRO A 213 -39.97 7.74 24.86
C PRO A 213 -39.69 7.72 26.37
N SER A 214 -39.42 6.53 26.93
CA SER A 214 -39.17 6.34 28.36
C SER A 214 -37.68 6.34 28.73
N TYR A 215 -36.79 6.74 27.82
CA TYR A 215 -35.35 6.75 28.06
C TYR A 215 -34.75 8.11 27.75
N THR A 216 -33.69 8.47 28.49
CA THR A 216 -32.88 9.66 28.28
C THR A 216 -31.47 9.26 27.89
N LEU A 217 -30.88 9.99 26.95
CA LEU A 217 -29.47 9.84 26.60
C LEU A 217 -28.62 10.45 27.72
N VAL A 218 -27.72 9.65 28.28
CA VAL A 218 -26.83 10.06 29.38
C VAL A 218 -25.44 10.39 28.86
N ASP A 219 -24.90 9.56 27.98
CA ASP A 219 -23.55 9.74 27.45
C ASP A 219 -23.37 9.04 26.09
N SER A 220 -22.24 9.32 25.42
CA SER A 220 -21.85 8.72 24.16
C SER A 220 -20.35 8.50 24.06
N PHE A 221 -19.92 7.47 23.33
CA PHE A 221 -18.51 7.14 23.18
C PHE A 221 -18.14 6.81 21.73
N ASN A 222 -16.96 7.25 21.27
CA ASN A 222 -16.50 7.05 19.90
C ASN A 222 -15.25 6.16 19.86
N PHE A 223 -15.09 5.37 18.80
CA PHE A 223 -13.90 4.56 18.60
C PHE A 223 -13.64 4.23 17.12
N ASN A 224 -12.40 3.85 16.82
CA ASN A 224 -11.98 3.49 15.46
C ASN A 224 -12.11 1.99 15.21
N LEU A 225 -12.46 1.62 13.97
CA LEU A 225 -12.49 0.24 13.50
C LEU A 225 -11.26 -0.08 12.64
N LEU A 226 -10.90 -1.36 12.56
CA LEU A 226 -9.73 -1.84 11.80
C LEU A 226 -9.82 -1.60 10.29
N ASP A 227 -11.03 -1.54 9.74
CA ASP A 227 -11.29 -1.26 8.32
C ASP A 227 -11.29 0.25 7.98
N GLY A 228 -10.97 1.10 8.96
CA GLY A 228 -10.96 2.55 8.84
C GLY A 228 -12.31 3.23 9.07
N SER A 229 -13.34 2.45 9.41
CA SER A 229 -14.67 2.94 9.81
C SER A 229 -14.65 3.47 11.26
N PHE A 230 -15.76 4.10 11.67
CA PHE A 230 -15.92 4.62 13.03
C PHE A 230 -17.14 4.03 13.73
N GLY A 231 -17.02 3.78 15.02
CA GLY A 231 -18.09 3.30 15.90
C GLY A 231 -18.56 4.39 16.85
N PHE A 232 -19.87 4.44 17.07
CA PHE A 232 -20.54 5.39 17.94
C PHE A 232 -21.44 4.65 18.92
N LEU A 233 -21.23 4.82 20.23
CA LEU A 233 -22.00 4.20 21.30
C LEU A 233 -22.89 5.24 21.98
N TYR A 234 -24.09 4.83 22.36
CA TYR A 234 -25.06 5.62 23.12
C TYR A 234 -25.37 4.91 24.43
N ILE A 235 -25.35 5.65 25.54
CA ILE A 235 -25.76 5.14 26.86
C ILE A 235 -27.08 5.81 27.22
N LEU A 236 -28.15 5.02 27.31
CA LEU A 236 -29.49 5.49 27.67
C LEU A 236 -29.89 4.97 29.05
N LYS A 237 -30.56 5.83 29.81
CA LYS A 237 -31.13 5.51 31.13
C LYS A 237 -32.64 5.61 31.10
N TYR A 238 -33.31 4.69 31.77
CA TYR A 238 -34.76 4.73 31.94
C TYR A 238 -35.16 5.95 32.77
N ASP A 239 -36.12 6.71 32.24
CA ASP A 239 -36.67 7.90 32.89
C ASP A 239 -37.93 7.50 33.68
N GLU A 240 -37.75 7.32 34.99
CA GLU A 240 -38.81 6.94 35.93
C GLU A 240 -39.97 7.96 35.96
N THR A 241 -39.74 9.21 35.53
CA THR A 241 -40.78 10.24 35.48
C THR A 241 -41.63 10.18 34.22
N LYS A 242 -41.11 9.59 33.15
CA LYS A 242 -41.79 9.41 31.85
C LYS A 242 -42.37 8.01 31.66
N GLY A 243 -42.03 7.07 32.53
CA GLY A 243 -42.62 5.73 32.58
C GLY A 243 -44.11 5.78 32.93
N SER A 244 -44.92 4.93 32.29
CA SER A 244 -46.32 4.78 32.68
C SER A 244 -46.41 4.36 34.15
N SER A 245 -47.11 5.13 34.98
CA SER A 245 -47.32 4.89 36.41
C SER A 245 -48.13 3.62 36.72
N VAL A 246 -48.54 2.84 35.70
CA VAL A 246 -49.57 1.82 35.82
C VAL A 246 -49.03 0.41 36.01
N ILE A 247 -47.77 0.10 35.68
CA ILE A 247 -47.20 -1.24 35.94
C ILE A 247 -45.71 -1.12 36.30
N LYS A 248 -45.34 -1.45 37.54
CA LYS A 248 -43.95 -1.76 37.90
C LYS A 248 -43.59 -3.08 37.24
N ASP A 249 -43.17 -3.02 35.97
CA ASP A 249 -42.65 -4.20 35.27
C ASP A 249 -41.34 -4.62 35.97
N PRO A 250 -41.25 -5.83 36.55
CA PRO A 250 -40.01 -6.31 37.16
C PRO A 250 -38.86 -6.48 36.14
N ASN A 251 -39.16 -6.41 34.84
CA ASN A 251 -38.18 -6.50 33.75
C ASN A 251 -37.80 -5.13 33.16
N VAL A 252 -38.08 -4.00 33.82
CA VAL A 252 -37.59 -2.70 33.35
C VAL A 252 -36.06 -2.72 33.26
N GLN A 253 -35.56 -2.45 32.07
CA GLN A 253 -34.14 -2.29 31.80
C GLN A 253 -33.76 -0.85 32.12
N TYR A 254 -33.15 -0.62 33.27
CA TYR A 254 -32.78 0.73 33.71
C TYR A 254 -31.73 1.38 32.82
N TRP A 255 -30.89 0.58 32.17
CA TRP A 255 -29.84 1.06 31.29
C TRP A 255 -29.79 0.25 30.02
N ARG A 256 -29.55 0.95 28.90
CA ARG A 256 -29.34 0.35 27.59
C ARG A 256 -28.16 1.01 26.89
N ILE A 257 -27.30 0.22 26.28
CA ILE A 257 -26.21 0.68 25.43
C ILE A 257 -26.53 0.29 24.00
N TYR A 258 -26.54 1.26 23.10
CA TYR A 258 -26.71 1.04 21.67
C TYR A 258 -25.44 1.41 20.93
N MET A 259 -25.22 0.83 19.74
CA MET A 259 -24.12 1.19 18.87
C MET A 259 -24.55 1.42 17.43
N SER A 260 -23.85 2.33 16.75
CA SER A 260 -23.93 2.56 15.31
C SER A 260 -22.53 2.60 14.71
N PHE A 261 -22.41 2.20 13.44
CA PHE A 261 -21.17 2.26 12.70
C PHE A 261 -21.30 3.22 11.52
N LEU A 262 -20.27 4.00 11.25
CA LEU A 262 -20.13 4.74 10.01
C LEU A 262 -19.05 4.09 9.17
N LYS A 263 -19.48 3.37 8.14
CA LYS A 263 -18.58 2.69 7.21
C LYS A 263 -17.92 3.69 6.25
N VAL A 264 -16.66 3.45 5.95
CA VAL A 264 -15.89 4.21 4.94
C VAL A 264 -16.68 4.26 3.63
N LYS A 265 -16.85 5.46 3.06
CA LYS A 265 -17.54 5.73 1.78
C LYS A 265 -19.03 5.33 1.71
N ALA A 266 -19.65 4.87 2.80
CA ALA A 266 -21.07 4.50 2.80
C ALA A 266 -22.02 5.71 2.86
N GLY A 267 -21.54 6.87 3.35
CA GLY A 267 -22.29 8.12 3.45
C GLY A 267 -23.41 8.13 4.50
N LEU A 268 -23.79 6.97 5.05
CA LEU A 268 -24.85 6.83 6.05
C LEU A 268 -24.41 5.88 7.19
N PRO A 269 -24.64 6.25 8.46
CA PRO A 269 -24.46 5.35 9.59
C PRO A 269 -25.42 4.16 9.57
N THR A 270 -25.02 3.05 10.19
CA THR A 270 -25.91 1.93 10.46
C THR A 270 -26.98 2.30 11.48
N ILE A 271 -28.14 1.66 11.36
CA ILE A 271 -29.20 1.73 12.36
C ILE A 271 -28.62 1.26 13.71
N PRO A 272 -28.89 1.97 14.82
CA PRO A 272 -28.37 1.58 16.11
C PRO A 272 -28.84 0.18 16.54
N SER A 273 -27.89 -0.69 16.90
CA SER A 273 -28.17 -2.01 17.48
C SER A 273 -28.00 -1.98 19.00
N LEU A 274 -28.86 -2.72 19.72
CA LEU A 274 -28.73 -2.88 21.17
C LEU A 274 -27.53 -3.78 21.47
N LEU A 275 -26.61 -3.29 22.29
CA LEU A 275 -25.39 -3.99 22.69
C LEU A 275 -25.50 -4.60 24.09
N TYR A 276 -26.02 -3.83 25.04
CA TYR A 276 -26.10 -4.21 26.44
C TYR A 276 -27.33 -3.61 27.11
N GLU A 277 -27.92 -4.33 28.05
CA GLU A 277 -29.03 -3.88 28.86
C GLU A 277 -28.94 -4.48 30.27
N THR A 278 -29.46 -3.77 31.27
CA THR A 278 -29.51 -4.30 32.64
C THR A 278 -30.76 -3.83 33.37
N THR A 279 -31.33 -4.75 34.15
CA THR A 279 -32.44 -4.49 35.08
C THR A 279 -31.95 -4.02 36.45
N GLN A 280 -30.63 -3.98 36.68
CA GLN A 280 -30.06 -3.43 37.90
C GLN A 280 -30.13 -1.91 37.89
N LYS A 281 -30.63 -1.33 38.98
CA LYS A 281 -30.68 0.12 39.17
C LYS A 281 -29.30 0.64 39.61
N LEU A 282 -28.42 0.83 38.63
CA LEU A 282 -27.08 1.37 38.83
C LEU A 282 -27.09 2.89 38.95
N ASN A 283 -26.11 3.45 39.66
CA ASN A 283 -25.91 4.90 39.78
C ASN A 283 -25.48 5.50 38.44
N ASN A 284 -24.47 4.89 37.81
CA ASN A 284 -23.90 5.33 36.55
C ASN A 284 -23.24 4.18 35.79
N ILE A 285 -23.22 4.30 34.46
CA ILE A 285 -22.44 3.45 33.55
C ILE A 285 -21.54 4.37 32.73
N THR A 286 -20.23 4.11 32.72
CA THR A 286 -19.30 4.86 31.85
C THR A 286 -18.41 3.92 31.05
N LEU A 287 -18.07 4.33 29.84
CA LEU A 287 -17.09 3.65 28.99
C LEU A 287 -15.76 4.38 29.09
N LYS A 288 -14.70 3.66 29.47
CA LYS A 288 -13.35 4.21 29.65
C LYS A 288 -12.51 4.11 28.38
N LEU A 289 -12.58 2.95 27.72
CA LEU A 289 -11.81 2.68 26.50
C LEU A 289 -12.60 1.73 25.62
N CYS A 290 -12.48 1.89 24.30
CA CYS A 290 -12.84 0.86 23.32
C CYS A 290 -11.65 0.62 22.38
N THR A 291 -11.31 -0.64 22.16
CA THR A 291 -10.17 -1.02 21.35
C THR A 291 -10.40 -2.35 20.65
N GLN A 292 -9.74 -2.56 19.52
CA GLN A 292 -9.82 -3.80 18.77
C GLN A 292 -8.96 -4.91 19.38
N THR A 293 -9.41 -6.15 19.24
CA THR A 293 -8.56 -7.32 19.46
C THR A 293 -7.78 -7.61 18.19
N TYR A 294 -6.48 -7.90 18.33
CA TYR A 294 -5.64 -8.15 17.17
C TYR A 294 -5.79 -9.56 16.57
N ASN A 295 -6.62 -10.41 17.18
CA ASN A 295 -6.80 -11.83 16.82
C ASN A 295 -8.17 -12.14 16.19
N ALA A 296 -8.82 -11.16 15.57
CA ALA A 296 -10.17 -11.32 14.97
C ALA A 296 -11.27 -11.73 15.98
N GLN A 297 -11.12 -11.39 17.27
CA GLN A 297 -12.19 -11.60 18.26
C GLN A 297 -13.17 -10.41 18.33
N GLY A 298 -13.02 -9.42 17.45
CA GLY A 298 -13.80 -8.20 17.42
C GLY A 298 -13.19 -7.09 18.27
N TYR A 299 -14.03 -6.37 18.99
CA TYR A 299 -13.73 -5.17 19.76
C TYR A 299 -14.08 -5.39 21.22
N ILE A 300 -13.38 -4.66 22.08
CA ILE A 300 -13.57 -4.69 23.51
C ILE A 300 -13.67 -3.27 24.02
N CYS A 301 -14.71 -3.00 24.79
CA CYS A 301 -14.79 -1.82 25.61
C CYS A 301 -14.64 -2.15 27.09
N VAL A 302 -14.03 -1.23 27.84
CA VAL A 302 -13.95 -1.26 29.28
C VAL A 302 -15.06 -0.39 29.83
N MET A 303 -16.00 -1.04 30.51
CA MET A 303 -17.18 -0.42 31.09
C MET A 303 -17.05 -0.42 32.61
N THR A 304 -17.37 0.70 33.26
CA THR A 304 -17.49 0.76 34.71
C THR A 304 -18.95 0.84 35.11
N LEU A 305 -19.33 -0.03 36.05
CA LEU A 305 -20.67 -0.03 36.66
C LEU A 305 -20.52 0.46 38.10
N ASN A 306 -21.13 1.60 38.38
CA ASN A 306 -21.14 2.20 39.72
C ASN A 306 -22.46 1.86 40.41
N ASN A 307 -22.37 1.22 41.57
CA ASN A 307 -23.53 0.85 42.37
C ASN A 307 -23.35 1.21 43.85
N THR A 308 -24.43 1.54 44.54
CA THR A 308 -24.42 1.74 46.00
C THR A 308 -24.86 0.46 46.68
N ILE A 309 -23.96 -0.17 47.45
CA ILE A 309 -24.29 -1.32 48.28
C ILE A 309 -24.67 -0.82 49.68
N THR A 310 -25.78 -1.33 50.22
CA THR A 310 -26.23 -1.05 51.59
C THR A 310 -26.26 -2.33 52.40
N ASN A 311 -25.57 -2.36 53.53
CA ASN A 311 -25.63 -3.46 54.48
C ASN A 311 -25.70 -2.92 55.92
N ASN A 312 -26.75 -3.28 56.66
CA ASN A 312 -26.96 -2.98 58.09
C ASN A 312 -26.46 -1.59 58.53
N ASN A 313 -27.00 -0.53 57.91
CA ASN A 313 -26.73 0.91 58.13
C ASN A 313 -25.45 1.52 57.52
N ASN A 314 -24.58 0.74 56.87
CA ASN A 314 -23.45 1.27 56.12
C ASN A 314 -23.72 1.20 54.61
N SER A 315 -23.56 2.33 53.93
CA SER A 315 -23.60 2.43 52.47
C SER A 315 -22.22 2.73 51.91
N TRP A 316 -21.76 1.96 50.92
CA TRP A 316 -20.55 2.29 50.16
C TRP A 316 -20.82 2.15 48.67
N THR A 317 -20.00 2.84 47.89
CA THR A 317 -20.03 2.76 46.43
C THR A 317 -19.06 1.68 45.98
N GLU A 318 -19.55 0.72 45.22
CA GLU A 318 -18.72 -0.28 44.53
C GLU A 318 -18.62 0.09 43.05
N ILE A 319 -17.38 0.10 42.54
CA ILE A 319 -17.09 0.32 41.12
C ILE A 319 -16.52 -0.98 40.58
N ASN A 320 -17.29 -1.63 39.70
CA ASN A 320 -16.87 -2.87 39.04
C ASN A 320 -16.49 -2.58 37.60
N TYR A 321 -15.40 -3.19 37.15
CA TYR A 321 -14.88 -3.06 35.78
C TYR A 321 -15.30 -4.27 34.96
N TYR A 322 -15.86 -4.02 33.78
CA TYR A 322 -16.33 -5.04 32.86
C TYR A 322 -15.68 -4.92 31.51
N GLN A 323 -15.36 -6.06 30.93
CA GLN A 323 -14.93 -6.21 29.57
C GLN A 323 -16.14 -6.52 28.69
N LEU A 324 -16.56 -5.55 27.88
CA LEU A 324 -17.66 -5.66 26.94
C LEU A 324 -17.11 -5.97 25.53
N GLY A 325 -17.13 -7.23 25.13
CA GLY A 325 -16.65 -7.71 23.84
C GLY A 325 -17.76 -7.82 22.79
N PHE A 326 -17.53 -7.33 21.57
CA PHE A 326 -18.51 -7.34 20.47
C PHE A 326 -17.86 -7.39 19.08
N LEU A 327 -18.63 -7.79 18.07
CA LEU A 327 -18.18 -7.84 16.66
C LEU A 327 -18.44 -6.52 15.93
N SER A 328 -17.80 -6.33 14.77
CA SER A 328 -18.06 -5.24 13.82
C SER A 328 -19.50 -5.20 13.26
N THR A 329 -20.28 -6.26 13.50
CA THR A 329 -21.72 -6.33 13.23
C THR A 329 -22.59 -5.79 14.37
N GLY A 330 -21.99 -5.49 15.51
CA GLY A 330 -22.65 -5.10 16.75
C GLY A 330 -23.21 -6.27 17.57
N THR A 331 -22.80 -7.50 17.27
CA THR A 331 -23.15 -8.68 18.06
C THR A 331 -22.31 -8.73 19.33
N LEU A 332 -22.96 -8.84 20.50
CA LEU A 332 -22.28 -9.07 21.78
C LEU A 332 -21.64 -10.46 21.81
N VAL A 333 -20.36 -10.52 22.19
CA VAL A 333 -19.58 -11.76 22.29
C VAL A 333 -19.22 -12.09 23.73
N ARG A 334 -18.97 -11.07 24.56
CA ARG A 334 -18.43 -11.26 25.90
C ARG A 334 -18.85 -10.14 26.85
N LEU A 335 -19.15 -10.50 28.09
CA LEU A 335 -19.31 -9.57 29.20
C LEU A 335 -18.74 -10.23 30.46
N GLU A 336 -17.52 -9.85 30.84
CA GLU A 336 -16.82 -10.45 31.97
C GLU A 336 -16.29 -9.39 32.92
N ILE A 337 -16.24 -9.72 34.21
CA ILE A 337 -15.67 -8.84 35.23
C ILE A 337 -14.14 -8.89 35.14
N ILE A 338 -13.50 -7.74 35.22
CA ILE A 338 -12.04 -7.64 35.29
C ILE A 338 -11.67 -7.78 36.78
N PRO A 339 -10.85 -8.77 37.17
CA PRO A 339 -10.42 -8.91 38.56
C PRO A 339 -9.57 -7.71 38.94
N THR A 340 -10.04 -6.88 39.87
CA THR A 340 -9.28 -5.75 40.37
C THR A 340 -8.74 -6.06 41.77
N PRO A 341 -7.48 -5.69 42.08
CA PRO A 341 -7.01 -5.72 43.45
C PRO A 341 -7.90 -4.84 44.33
N THR A 342 -8.23 -5.33 45.53
CA THR A 342 -9.00 -4.56 46.52
C THR A 342 -8.30 -3.23 46.83
N ASN A 343 -9.05 -2.11 46.81
CA ASN A 343 -8.64 -0.72 47.11
C ASN A 343 -8.08 0.14 45.96
N ILE A 344 -8.19 -0.28 44.69
CA ILE A 344 -7.80 0.57 43.55
C ILE A 344 -9.04 1.20 42.92
N THR A 345 -9.13 2.53 42.94
CA THR A 345 -10.32 3.29 42.48
C THR A 345 -10.25 3.76 41.03
N ASP A 346 -9.05 3.86 40.45
CA ASP A 346 -8.88 4.23 39.05
C ASP A 346 -7.77 3.40 38.40
N ILE A 347 -8.07 2.92 37.19
CA ILE A 347 -7.26 1.93 36.49
C ILE A 347 -7.30 2.28 35.01
N ASP A 348 -6.13 2.33 34.38
CA ASP A 348 -6.00 2.45 32.94
C ASP A 348 -5.76 1.05 32.34
N LEU A 349 -6.72 0.57 31.55
CA LEU A 349 -6.62 -0.71 30.86
C LEU A 349 -6.34 -0.48 29.39
N ARG A 350 -5.33 -1.15 28.83
CA ARG A 350 -4.99 -1.03 27.40
C ARG A 350 -4.79 -2.41 26.78
N ALA A 351 -5.31 -2.62 25.58
CA ALA A 351 -5.03 -3.84 24.81
C ALA A 351 -3.58 -3.85 24.30
N LEU A 352 -2.96 -5.03 24.35
CA LEU A 352 -1.60 -5.27 23.89
C LEU A 352 -1.58 -5.84 22.47
N TYR A 353 -0.55 -5.49 21.71
CA TYR A 353 -0.45 -5.87 20.30
C TYR A 353 -0.27 -7.37 20.08
N TYR A 354 0.46 -8.05 20.97
CA TYR A 354 0.62 -9.51 20.93
C TYR A 354 -0.35 -10.25 21.87
N GLY A 355 -1.57 -9.72 22.02
CA GLY A 355 -2.63 -10.32 22.84
C GLY A 355 -2.55 -9.93 24.32
N GLY A 356 -3.70 -10.04 24.99
CA GLY A 356 -3.93 -9.66 26.38
C GLY A 356 -4.06 -8.16 26.61
N PHE A 357 -4.07 -7.78 27.89
CA PHE A 357 -4.24 -6.40 28.34
C PHE A 357 -3.16 -6.06 29.35
N ILE A 358 -2.77 -4.78 29.37
CA ILE A 358 -2.03 -4.21 30.49
C ILE A 358 -3.00 -3.39 31.33
N VAL A 359 -2.92 -3.61 32.63
CA VAL A 359 -3.64 -2.88 33.64
C VAL A 359 -2.63 -2.00 34.36
N ILE A 360 -2.80 -0.68 34.30
CA ILE A 360 -1.92 0.31 34.91
C ILE A 360 -2.70 1.04 35.99
N TYR A 361 -2.10 1.20 37.17
CA TYR A 361 -2.68 1.97 38.24
C TYR A 361 -1.59 2.73 38.98
N GLN A 362 -1.98 3.88 39.52
CA GLN A 362 -1.08 4.70 40.32
C GLN A 362 -1.39 4.50 41.79
N ASN A 363 -0.38 4.12 42.57
CA ASN A 363 -0.42 4.12 44.02
C ASN A 363 0.34 5.34 44.56
N ALA A 364 0.25 5.62 45.86
CA ALA A 364 0.91 6.77 46.50
C ALA A 364 2.44 6.79 46.31
N THR A 365 3.06 5.66 45.97
CA THR A 365 4.52 5.50 45.90
C THR A 365 5.04 5.01 44.55
N ALA A 366 4.20 4.68 43.58
CA ALA A 366 4.64 4.06 42.32
C ALA A 366 3.55 4.06 41.24
N ILE A 367 3.98 3.88 39.99
CA ILE A 367 3.11 3.54 38.88
C ILE A 367 3.30 2.05 38.62
N ASP A 368 2.32 1.25 39.04
CA ASP A 368 2.36 -0.20 38.96
C ASP A 368 1.52 -0.69 37.78
N PHE A 369 1.87 -1.88 37.28
CA PHE A 369 1.10 -2.52 36.22
C PHE A 369 1.18 -4.04 36.30
N TYR A 370 0.14 -4.70 35.78
CA TYR A 370 0.11 -6.15 35.60
C TYR A 370 -0.57 -6.52 34.28
N LEU A 371 -0.38 -7.76 33.84
CA LEU A 371 -0.86 -8.26 32.56
C LEU A 371 -1.98 -9.27 32.72
N LEU A 372 -3.00 -9.13 31.89
CA LEU A 372 -4.10 -10.07 31.74
C LEU A 372 -3.99 -10.79 30.40
N ASP A 373 -4.36 -12.07 30.35
CA ASP A 373 -4.52 -12.80 29.09
C ASP A 373 -5.78 -12.32 28.32
N ASP A 374 -5.99 -12.87 27.13
CA ASP A 374 -7.18 -12.54 26.33
C ASP A 374 -8.49 -12.93 27.04
N ASN A 375 -8.47 -13.82 28.03
CA ASN A 375 -9.62 -14.23 28.84
C ASN A 375 -9.74 -13.43 30.15
N GLY A 376 -8.95 -12.37 30.33
CA GLY A 376 -9.00 -11.53 31.53
C GLY A 376 -8.39 -12.17 32.78
N ASN A 377 -7.67 -13.30 32.64
CA ASN A 377 -6.95 -13.92 33.75
C ASN A 377 -5.58 -13.27 33.95
N ASP A 378 -5.20 -13.04 35.20
CA ASP A 378 -3.87 -12.54 35.54
C ASP A 378 -2.77 -13.55 35.17
N VAL A 379 -1.81 -13.09 34.35
CA VAL A 379 -0.68 -13.90 33.85
C VAL A 379 0.47 -13.95 34.87
N GLN A 380 0.30 -13.37 36.05
CA GLN A 380 1.33 -13.24 37.10
C GLN A 380 2.58 -12.51 36.60
N SER A 381 2.38 -11.56 35.67
CA SER A 381 3.42 -10.68 35.17
C SER A 381 3.10 -9.26 35.60
N GLN A 382 3.92 -8.76 36.53
CA GLN A 382 3.77 -7.44 37.13
C GLN A 382 5.06 -6.64 36.96
N GLY A 383 4.92 -5.32 36.91
CA GLY A 383 6.02 -4.39 36.84
C GLY A 383 5.67 -3.08 37.53
N SER A 384 6.70 -2.28 37.80
CA SER A 384 6.56 -1.01 38.50
C SER A 384 7.56 0.00 37.97
N PHE A 385 7.14 1.25 37.96
CA PHE A 385 7.99 2.42 37.93
C PHE A 385 8.06 3.01 39.34
N GLY A 386 9.27 3.34 39.80
CA GLY A 386 9.47 3.88 41.15
C GLY A 386 8.78 5.24 41.39
N PRO A 387 8.81 5.75 42.64
CA PRO A 387 8.08 6.95 43.05
C PRO A 387 8.46 8.23 42.28
N GLU A 388 9.64 8.27 41.67
CA GLU A 388 10.13 9.44 40.92
C GLU A 388 9.44 9.60 39.56
N PHE A 389 8.75 8.57 39.06
CA PHE A 389 8.07 8.60 37.78
C PHE A 389 6.70 9.27 37.92
N PHE A 390 6.47 10.30 37.11
CA PHE A 390 5.25 11.12 37.17
C PHE A 390 4.35 10.96 35.94
N TYR A 391 4.86 10.36 34.86
CA TYR A 391 4.13 10.16 33.61
C TYR A 391 4.40 8.77 33.03
N TYR A 392 3.39 8.19 32.37
CA TYR A 392 3.51 6.92 31.66
C TYR A 392 2.75 6.93 30.34
N ASN A 393 3.19 6.10 29.40
CA ASN A 393 2.41 5.80 28.20
C ASN A 393 2.74 4.39 27.69
N THR A 394 1.87 3.82 26.86
CA THR A 394 2.09 2.51 26.23
C THR A 394 2.44 2.66 24.77
N TYR A 395 3.49 2.00 24.34
CA TYR A 395 3.81 1.85 22.94
C TYR A 395 3.19 0.57 22.39
N ARG A 396 1.97 0.72 21.86
CA ARG A 396 1.13 -0.41 21.44
C ARG A 396 1.87 -1.34 20.48
N SER A 397 2.57 -0.81 19.48
CA SER A 397 3.11 -1.61 18.37
C SER A 397 4.24 -2.59 18.70
N ILE A 398 5.07 -2.31 19.71
CA ILE A 398 6.14 -3.25 20.13
C ILE A 398 5.87 -3.86 21.52
N SER A 399 4.70 -3.60 22.11
CA SER A 399 4.36 -4.04 23.47
C SER A 399 5.40 -3.56 24.48
N THR A 400 5.53 -2.25 24.65
CA THR A 400 6.45 -1.62 25.61
C THR A 400 5.69 -0.57 26.41
N ILE A 401 5.95 -0.49 27.70
CA ILE A 401 5.49 0.61 28.55
C ILE A 401 6.63 1.60 28.77
N LEU A 402 6.32 2.89 28.65
CA LEU A 402 7.21 4.02 28.84
C LEU A 402 6.85 4.69 30.16
N GLY A 403 7.84 4.91 31.02
CA GLY A 403 7.74 5.78 32.18
C GLY A 403 8.69 6.98 32.03
N VAL A 404 8.28 8.14 32.55
CA VAL A 404 9.11 9.36 32.54
C VAL A 404 9.32 9.88 33.96
N LYS A 405 10.56 10.28 34.25
CA LYS A 405 10.93 10.99 35.49
C LYS A 405 11.86 12.17 35.20
N GLU A 406 11.91 13.14 36.11
CA GLU A 406 12.90 14.22 36.05
C GLU A 406 14.25 13.73 36.62
N GLN A 407 15.36 14.01 35.92
CA GLN A 407 16.72 13.63 36.34
C GLN A 407 17.57 14.84 36.78
N GLY A 408 17.05 16.05 36.62
CA GLY A 408 17.72 17.32 36.91
C GLY A 408 17.02 18.49 36.23
N LYS A 409 17.60 19.70 36.30
CA LYS A 409 17.05 20.85 35.57
C LYS A 409 16.98 20.55 34.07
N ASN A 410 15.77 20.64 33.51
CA ASN A 410 15.43 20.38 32.11
C ASN A 410 15.82 19.00 31.55
N LYS A 411 16.06 18.00 32.41
CA LYS A 411 16.41 16.65 31.96
C LYS A 411 15.29 15.67 32.28
N LEU A 412 14.78 15.03 31.25
CA LEU A 412 13.79 13.96 31.35
C LEU A 412 14.46 12.62 31.09
N GLU A 413 14.28 11.68 32.00
CA GLU A 413 14.65 10.30 31.79
C GLU A 413 13.42 9.52 31.32
N LEU A 414 13.54 8.90 30.15
CA LEU A 414 12.52 8.08 29.51
C LEU A 414 12.93 6.62 29.63
N LEU A 415 12.22 5.88 30.48
CA LEU A 415 12.47 4.46 30.74
C LEU A 415 11.47 3.59 29.97
N PHE A 416 11.99 2.74 29.10
CA PHE A 416 11.23 1.80 28.29
C PHE A 416 11.36 0.39 28.86
N LYS A 417 10.23 -0.20 29.24
CA LYS A 417 10.14 -1.57 29.74
C LYS A 417 9.41 -2.45 28.72
N PRO A 418 10.12 -3.37 28.03
CA PRO A 418 9.48 -4.33 27.13
C PRO A 418 8.51 -5.24 27.89
N LEU A 419 7.35 -5.50 27.29
CA LEU A 419 6.34 -6.42 27.81
C LEU A 419 6.44 -7.77 27.09
N PRO A 420 6.17 -8.90 27.77
CA PRO A 420 6.14 -10.21 27.13
C PRO A 420 5.07 -10.30 26.04
N LYS A 421 5.37 -11.02 24.97
CA LYS A 421 4.39 -11.39 23.95
C LYS A 421 3.51 -12.52 24.51
N LEU A 422 2.25 -12.22 24.82
CA LEU A 422 1.32 -13.21 25.40
C LEU A 422 0.82 -14.23 24.38
N LYS A 423 0.93 -13.92 23.08
CA LYS A 423 0.66 -14.84 21.98
C LYS A 423 1.82 -14.97 21.00
N GLN A 424 1.88 -16.15 20.39
CA GLN A 424 2.80 -16.45 19.31
C GLN A 424 2.42 -15.63 18.06
N GLY A 425 3.36 -14.82 17.57
CA GLY A 425 3.22 -14.02 16.36
C GLY A 425 4.59 -13.78 15.74
N SER A 426 4.61 -13.44 14.46
CA SER A 426 5.86 -13.09 13.77
C SER A 426 6.23 -11.62 13.97
N GLU A 427 7.41 -11.24 13.47
CA GLU A 427 7.84 -9.83 13.43
C GLU A 427 6.94 -8.96 12.52
N PHE A 428 6.17 -9.58 11.61
CA PHE A 428 5.21 -8.87 10.77
C PHE A 428 4.01 -8.36 11.58
N SER A 429 3.38 -9.26 12.33
CA SER A 429 2.08 -9.04 12.98
C SER A 429 1.71 -10.25 13.86
N PRO A 430 0.89 -10.05 14.93
CA PRO A 430 0.37 -11.14 15.77
C PRO A 430 -0.42 -12.21 15.00
N VAL A 431 -1.00 -11.89 13.84
CA VAL A 431 -1.84 -12.82 13.05
C VAL A 431 -1.12 -13.47 11.88
N ILE A 432 0.17 -13.15 11.69
CA ILE A 432 0.99 -13.68 10.60
C ILE A 432 2.00 -14.67 11.17
N VAL A 433 2.05 -15.87 10.60
CA VAL A 433 3.04 -16.91 10.92
C VAL A 433 4.35 -16.65 10.18
N SER A 434 4.26 -16.36 8.89
CA SER A 434 5.42 -16.16 8.03
C SER A 434 5.01 -15.49 6.72
N ALA A 435 5.97 -14.85 6.04
CA ALA A 435 5.80 -14.40 4.66
C ALA A 435 6.96 -14.92 3.80
N LYS A 436 6.73 -15.01 2.49
CA LYS A 436 7.75 -15.33 1.49
C LYS A 436 7.67 -14.28 0.38
N PRO A 437 8.77 -13.60 0.04
CA PRO A 437 10.10 -13.66 0.65
C PRO A 437 10.12 -13.22 2.12
N SER A 438 11.18 -13.55 2.85
CA SER A 438 11.38 -13.16 4.25
C SER A 438 11.75 -11.67 4.38
N ILE A 439 11.73 -11.13 5.59
CA ILE A 439 12.17 -9.76 5.87
C ILE A 439 13.65 -9.60 5.47
N ASN A 440 13.97 -8.49 4.79
CA ASN A 440 15.30 -8.16 4.27
C ASN A 440 15.89 -9.18 3.27
N GLU A 441 15.06 -10.04 2.67
CA GLU A 441 15.53 -11.01 1.70
C GLU A 441 15.96 -10.34 0.39
N VAL A 442 17.07 -10.81 -0.19
CA VAL A 442 17.56 -10.37 -1.50
C VAL A 442 16.94 -11.24 -2.59
N ILE A 443 16.00 -10.66 -3.33
CA ILE A 443 15.13 -11.36 -4.29
C ILE A 443 15.61 -11.23 -5.73
N ASP A 444 15.18 -12.18 -6.56
CA ASP A 444 15.25 -12.03 -8.01
C ASP A 444 14.18 -11.03 -8.47
N PRO A 445 14.51 -10.01 -9.31
CA PRO A 445 13.51 -9.09 -9.85
C PRO A 445 12.33 -9.77 -10.59
N LEU A 446 12.52 -11.01 -11.05
CA LEU A 446 11.53 -11.78 -11.81
C LEU A 446 10.62 -12.67 -10.96
N ILE A 447 10.57 -12.47 -9.63
CA ILE A 447 9.60 -13.19 -8.81
C ILE A 447 8.17 -12.89 -9.28
N LYS A 448 7.35 -13.94 -9.35
CA LYS A 448 5.98 -13.86 -9.88
C LYS A 448 4.93 -13.70 -8.79
N GLU A 449 5.29 -14.03 -7.56
CA GLU A 449 4.37 -14.02 -6.43
C GLU A 449 5.12 -13.78 -5.11
N ILE A 450 4.39 -13.21 -4.16
CA ILE A 450 4.73 -13.20 -2.74
C ILE A 450 3.59 -13.89 -1.97
N MET A 451 3.89 -14.45 -0.80
CA MET A 451 2.93 -15.20 0.00
C MET A 451 2.93 -14.72 1.45
N ILE A 452 1.75 -14.72 2.07
CA ILE A 452 1.56 -14.47 3.50
C ILE A 452 0.78 -15.64 4.10
N LYS A 453 1.31 -16.22 5.18
CA LYS A 453 0.63 -17.30 5.91
C LYS A 453 0.10 -16.77 7.24
N TYR A 454 -1.20 -16.90 7.46
CA TYR A 454 -1.90 -16.44 8.65
C TYR A 454 -2.03 -17.52 9.73
N THR A 455 -2.23 -17.11 10.98
CA THR A 455 -2.42 -18.02 12.13
C THR A 455 -3.78 -18.71 12.10
N ILE A 456 -4.79 -18.05 11.54
CA ILE A 456 -6.17 -18.54 11.41
C ILE A 456 -6.61 -18.59 9.93
N PRO A 457 -7.68 -19.33 9.59
CA PRO A 457 -8.28 -19.29 8.25
C PRO A 457 -8.83 -17.91 7.88
N VAL A 458 -8.62 -17.50 6.64
CA VAL A 458 -8.92 -16.13 6.16
C VAL A 458 -9.74 -16.11 4.87
N LYS A 459 -10.44 -14.99 4.64
CA LYS A 459 -11.03 -14.60 3.36
C LYS A 459 -10.39 -13.30 2.87
N LEU A 460 -10.31 -13.13 1.56
CA LEU A 460 -9.88 -11.86 0.95
C LEU A 460 -10.93 -10.77 1.20
N SER A 461 -10.47 -9.54 1.43
CA SER A 461 -11.31 -8.39 1.75
C SER A 461 -10.79 -7.12 1.03
N THR A 462 -11.30 -5.95 1.40
CA THR A 462 -11.17 -4.71 0.62
C THR A 462 -9.89 -3.93 0.87
N GLY A 463 -9.11 -4.23 1.92
CA GLY A 463 -7.84 -3.57 2.18
C GLY A 463 -6.82 -3.88 1.07
N ASN A 464 -5.87 -2.96 0.85
CA ASN A 464 -4.87 -3.10 -0.22
C ASN A 464 -3.58 -3.79 0.24
N VAL A 465 -2.95 -4.49 -0.69
CA VAL A 465 -1.50 -4.74 -0.66
C VAL A 465 -0.83 -3.77 -1.62
N SER A 466 0.24 -3.12 -1.17
CA SER A 466 0.96 -2.10 -1.91
C SER A 466 2.47 -2.32 -1.80
N ILE A 467 3.17 -2.20 -2.92
CA ILE A 467 4.62 -2.34 -3.00
C ILE A 467 5.20 -1.00 -3.43
N PHE A 468 6.14 -0.51 -2.62
CA PHE A 468 6.80 0.77 -2.84
C PHE A 468 8.29 0.58 -2.96
N GLN A 469 8.91 1.34 -3.86
CA GLN A 469 10.35 1.50 -3.90
C GLN A 469 10.77 2.57 -2.89
N LEU A 470 11.78 2.29 -2.06
CA LEU A 470 12.32 3.29 -1.14
C LEU A 470 12.98 4.42 -1.93
N ASN A 471 12.79 5.64 -1.43
CA ASN A 471 13.48 6.83 -1.91
C ASN A 471 14.76 7.03 -1.10
N ASP A 472 15.82 7.51 -1.75
CA ASP A 472 17.06 7.88 -1.07
C ASP A 472 16.84 9.10 -0.17
N ASP A 473 15.90 9.97 -0.53
CA ASP A 473 15.44 11.08 0.31
C ASP A 473 14.40 10.59 1.33
N LYS A 474 14.79 10.57 2.60
CA LYS A 474 13.96 10.09 3.72
C LYS A 474 12.70 10.95 3.96
N TYR A 475 12.66 12.18 3.44
CA TYR A 475 11.51 13.08 3.57
C TYR A 475 10.51 12.95 2.42
N LYS A 476 10.84 12.17 1.38
CA LYS A 476 9.95 11.90 0.25
C LYS A 476 9.26 10.53 0.42
N PRO A 477 7.98 10.41 0.02
CA PRO A 477 7.31 9.12 0.03
C PRO A 477 8.00 8.14 -0.93
N GLY A 478 7.85 6.85 -0.65
CA GLY A 478 8.30 5.79 -1.56
C GLY A 478 7.50 5.81 -2.86
N LEU A 479 8.13 5.42 -3.97
CA LEU A 479 7.48 5.35 -5.27
C LEU A 479 6.58 4.11 -5.35
N LEU A 480 5.28 4.31 -5.59
CA LEU A 480 4.31 3.23 -5.72
C LEU A 480 4.56 2.42 -6.99
N ARG A 481 4.82 1.11 -6.84
CA ARG A 481 5.08 0.19 -7.95
C ARG A 481 3.85 -0.63 -8.33
N GLN A 482 3.09 -1.04 -7.32
CA GLN A 482 1.95 -1.92 -7.48
C GLN A 482 1.02 -1.75 -6.28
N THR A 483 -0.29 -1.69 -6.51
CA THR A 483 -1.31 -1.76 -5.46
C THR A 483 -2.59 -2.40 -5.97
N PHE A 484 -3.22 -3.22 -5.14
CA PHE A 484 -4.59 -3.69 -5.35
C PHE A 484 -5.21 -4.24 -4.06
N SER A 485 -6.54 -4.27 -4.02
CA SER A 485 -7.31 -4.83 -2.91
C SER A 485 -7.25 -6.36 -2.90
N GLY A 486 -7.44 -6.96 -1.72
CA GLY A 486 -7.57 -8.41 -1.60
C GLY A 486 -8.70 -8.98 -2.47
N ASP A 487 -9.83 -8.29 -2.56
CA ASP A 487 -11.02 -8.67 -3.32
C ASP A 487 -10.95 -8.37 -4.84
N SER A 488 -9.83 -7.82 -5.33
CA SER A 488 -9.57 -7.54 -6.75
C SER A 488 -9.58 -8.77 -7.69
N LYS A 489 -9.77 -9.98 -7.14
CA LYS A 489 -9.67 -11.29 -7.80
C LYS A 489 -8.27 -11.64 -8.34
N LEU A 490 -7.26 -10.81 -8.07
CA LEU A 490 -5.87 -11.10 -8.40
C LEU A 490 -5.21 -12.01 -7.36
N CYS A 491 -5.54 -11.81 -6.09
CA CYS A 491 -5.09 -12.67 -4.99
C CYS A 491 -5.84 -13.99 -4.99
N THR A 492 -5.18 -15.04 -4.50
CA THR A 492 -5.82 -16.35 -4.28
C THR A 492 -5.50 -16.87 -2.89
N ILE A 493 -6.42 -17.67 -2.33
CA ILE A 493 -6.23 -18.35 -1.06
C ILE A 493 -5.82 -19.79 -1.36
N GLY A 494 -4.75 -20.25 -0.72
CA GLY A 494 -4.25 -21.61 -0.80
C GLY A 494 -5.22 -22.61 -0.20
N SER A 495 -5.02 -23.89 -0.51
CA SER A 495 -5.88 -25.00 -0.06
C SER A 495 -5.93 -25.20 1.47
N ASP A 496 -4.99 -24.61 2.20
CA ASP A 496 -4.97 -24.59 3.66
C ASP A 496 -5.91 -23.53 4.29
N ASN A 497 -6.56 -22.70 3.46
CA ASN A 497 -7.36 -21.54 3.83
C ASN A 497 -6.61 -20.49 4.67
N ARG A 498 -5.28 -20.57 4.77
CA ARG A 498 -4.44 -19.70 5.63
C ARG A 498 -3.36 -18.97 4.85
N THR A 499 -2.99 -19.47 3.68
CA THR A 499 -1.95 -18.87 2.84
C THR A 499 -2.59 -18.02 1.76
N VAL A 500 -2.19 -16.76 1.66
CA VAL A 500 -2.60 -15.85 0.58
C VAL A 500 -1.46 -15.72 -0.41
N HIS A 501 -1.76 -15.95 -1.68
CA HIS A 501 -0.87 -15.77 -2.81
C HIS A 501 -1.17 -14.43 -3.49
N ILE A 502 -0.14 -13.60 -3.61
CA ILE A 502 -0.21 -12.23 -4.12
C ILE A 502 0.65 -12.17 -5.39
N PRO A 503 0.07 -11.93 -6.57
CA PRO A 503 0.84 -11.87 -7.81
C PRO A 503 1.70 -10.61 -7.88
N ILE A 504 2.85 -10.71 -8.55
CA ILE A 504 3.78 -9.62 -8.80
C ILE A 504 3.81 -9.34 -10.31
N PHE A 505 3.64 -8.07 -10.70
CA PHE A 505 3.79 -7.65 -12.09
C PHE A 505 5.28 -7.60 -12.48
N GLU A 506 5.58 -7.90 -13.74
CA GLU A 506 6.97 -7.95 -14.24
C GLU A 506 7.71 -6.60 -14.12
N SER A 507 6.96 -5.49 -14.06
CA SER A 507 7.48 -4.13 -13.87
C SER A 507 7.62 -3.73 -12.40
N THR A 508 7.10 -4.49 -11.43
CA THR A 508 7.03 -4.07 -10.01
C THR A 508 8.42 -3.86 -9.43
N PHE A 509 9.30 -4.86 -9.60
CA PHE A 509 10.70 -4.81 -9.17
C PHE A 509 11.62 -4.45 -10.34
N SER A 510 11.23 -3.47 -11.18
CA SER A 510 12.03 -3.14 -12.37
C SER A 510 13.41 -2.61 -12.00
N GLN A 511 13.57 -1.88 -10.89
CA GLN A 511 14.87 -1.35 -10.45
C GLN A 511 15.69 -2.41 -9.71
N GLN A 512 16.96 -2.49 -10.09
CA GLN A 512 17.90 -3.47 -9.57
C GLN A 512 18.79 -2.84 -8.52
N ASN A 513 19.29 -3.65 -7.59
CA ASN A 513 20.07 -3.17 -6.45
C ASN A 513 19.35 -2.08 -5.64
N THR A 514 18.02 -2.20 -5.50
CA THR A 514 17.19 -1.23 -4.80
C THR A 514 16.35 -1.93 -3.74
N THR A 515 16.01 -1.18 -2.70
CA THR A 515 15.16 -1.67 -1.61
C THR A 515 13.71 -1.25 -1.84
N TYR A 516 12.82 -2.18 -1.58
CA TYR A 516 11.37 -2.03 -1.64
C TYR A 516 10.78 -2.36 -0.27
N TYR A 517 9.58 -1.88 0.00
CA TYR A 517 8.79 -2.37 1.13
C TYR A 517 7.38 -2.76 0.67
N VAL A 518 6.85 -3.80 1.31
CA VAL A 518 5.49 -4.27 1.12
C VAL A 518 4.64 -3.77 2.30
N LEU A 519 3.63 -2.97 1.99
CA LEU A 519 2.59 -2.53 2.90
C LEU A 519 1.36 -3.41 2.67
N VAL A 520 0.84 -4.01 3.73
CA VAL A 520 -0.46 -4.70 3.69
C VAL A 520 -1.37 -3.95 4.64
N GLU A 521 -2.43 -3.34 4.10
CA GLU A 521 -3.37 -2.59 4.90
C GLU A 521 -4.16 -3.52 5.84
N ASN A 522 -4.68 -2.93 6.91
CA ASN A 522 -5.70 -3.61 7.71
C ASN A 522 -6.90 -3.94 6.81
N ASN A 523 -7.62 -5.00 7.16
CA ASN A 523 -8.75 -5.48 6.36
C ASN A 523 -8.38 -5.92 4.93
N PHE A 524 -7.09 -6.18 4.62
CA PHE A 524 -6.69 -6.90 3.40
C PHE A 524 -7.29 -8.31 3.38
N VAL A 525 -7.37 -8.92 4.57
CA VAL A 525 -8.09 -10.16 4.82
C VAL A 525 -8.97 -10.04 6.06
N ILE A 526 -10.01 -10.87 6.12
CA ILE A 526 -10.90 -11.04 7.26
C ILE A 526 -10.83 -12.48 7.77
N SER A 527 -11.18 -12.71 9.03
CA SER A 527 -11.35 -14.04 9.59
C SER A 527 -12.47 -14.79 8.86
N GLN A 528 -12.21 -16.04 8.45
CA GLN A 528 -13.24 -16.87 7.82
C GLN A 528 -14.37 -17.26 8.76
N GLU A 529 -14.08 -17.39 10.07
CA GLU A 529 -15.04 -17.81 11.10
C GLU A 529 -15.99 -16.69 11.53
N ARG A 530 -15.45 -15.47 11.69
CA ARG A 530 -16.16 -14.35 12.34
C ARG A 530 -16.42 -13.15 11.44
N ASP A 531 -15.87 -13.17 10.23
CA ASP A 531 -15.92 -12.04 9.28
C ASP A 531 -15.36 -10.73 9.85
N GLU A 532 -14.39 -10.84 10.78
CA GLU A 532 -13.71 -9.70 11.38
C GLU A 532 -12.41 -9.33 10.63
N PRO A 533 -12.15 -8.03 10.40
CA PRO A 533 -10.93 -7.56 9.76
C PRO A 533 -9.68 -7.91 10.55
N LEU A 534 -8.61 -8.28 9.83
CA LEU A 534 -7.30 -8.55 10.41
C LEU A 534 -6.36 -7.37 10.22
N ILE A 535 -5.41 -7.24 11.14
CA ILE A 535 -4.32 -6.28 11.04
C ILE A 535 -3.29 -6.71 10.00
N GLY A 536 -2.83 -5.75 9.20
CA GLY A 536 -1.90 -5.99 8.11
C GLY A 536 -0.42 -5.90 8.51
N ILE A 537 0.42 -5.59 7.52
CA ILE A 537 1.88 -5.40 7.65
C ILE A 537 2.17 -3.94 7.42
N ARG A 538 2.84 -3.30 8.39
CA ARG A 538 3.10 -1.86 8.35
C ARG A 538 4.26 -1.51 7.42
N LYS A 539 4.31 -0.23 7.04
CA LYS A 539 5.42 0.40 6.32
C LYS A 539 6.76 0.04 6.99
N ASN A 540 7.79 -0.20 6.17
CA ASN A 540 9.16 -0.50 6.59
C ASN A 540 9.39 -1.80 7.40
N ILE A 541 8.36 -2.63 7.66
CA ILE A 541 8.55 -3.93 8.31
C ILE A 541 8.97 -4.99 7.29
N TRP A 542 8.20 -5.15 6.21
CA TRP A 542 8.52 -6.13 5.16
C TRP A 542 9.30 -5.48 4.03
N THR A 543 10.61 -5.35 4.24
CA THR A 543 11.57 -4.81 3.29
C THR A 543 12.20 -5.93 2.45
N LEU A 544 12.40 -5.66 1.16
CA LEU A 544 12.97 -6.58 0.18
C LEU A 544 14.03 -5.84 -0.63
N SER A 545 15.14 -6.49 -0.99
CA SER A 545 16.15 -5.88 -1.87
C SER A 545 16.31 -6.68 -3.15
N THR A 546 16.47 -6.02 -4.29
CA THR A 546 16.69 -6.72 -5.57
C THR A 546 18.17 -7.03 -5.80
N LYS A 547 18.47 -8.16 -6.45
CA LYS A 547 19.84 -8.51 -6.83
C LYS A 547 20.46 -7.45 -7.77
N PRO A 548 21.80 -7.29 -7.73
CA PRO A 548 22.52 -6.39 -8.63
C PRO A 548 22.50 -6.89 -10.08
N LEU A 549 22.74 -5.95 -11.01
CA LEU A 549 22.79 -6.16 -12.45
C LEU A 549 23.69 -7.33 -12.85
N LYS A 550 23.10 -8.35 -13.48
CA LYS A 550 23.85 -9.19 -14.42
C LYS A 550 24.09 -8.33 -15.67
N MET A 551 25.32 -8.31 -16.20
CA MET A 551 25.70 -7.51 -17.38
C MET A 551 24.58 -7.48 -18.42
N ALA A 552 23.95 -6.32 -18.58
CA ALA A 552 22.85 -6.14 -19.51
C ALA A 552 23.37 -6.36 -20.93
N GLN A 553 22.64 -7.14 -21.73
CA GLN A 553 22.91 -7.22 -23.16
C GLN A 553 22.60 -5.85 -23.80
N HIS A 554 23.49 -5.38 -24.67
CA HIS A 554 23.30 -4.15 -25.44
C HIS A 554 21.98 -4.17 -26.21
N SER A 555 21.23 -3.07 -26.16
CA SER A 555 20.01 -2.87 -26.95
C SER A 555 19.95 -1.45 -27.50
N ASP A 556 19.66 -1.34 -28.79
CA ASP A 556 19.49 -0.07 -29.50
C ASP A 556 18.29 0.73 -29.00
N SER A 557 18.22 2.01 -29.36
CA SER A 557 17.06 2.86 -29.03
C SER A 557 15.74 2.27 -29.58
N VAL A 558 14.66 2.35 -28.79
CA VAL A 558 13.35 1.79 -29.13
C VAL A 558 12.33 2.91 -29.28
N THR A 559 11.49 2.86 -30.31
CA THR A 559 10.35 3.78 -30.46
C THR A 559 9.04 3.02 -30.26
N GLY A 560 8.20 3.51 -29.35
CA GLY A 560 6.89 2.96 -29.05
C GLY A 560 5.74 3.91 -29.38
N LEU A 561 4.61 3.34 -29.76
CA LEU A 561 3.32 4.02 -29.99
C LEU A 561 2.39 3.76 -28.82
N LEU A 562 1.97 4.85 -28.19
CA LEU A 562 1.07 4.89 -27.03
C LEU A 562 -0.29 5.47 -27.44
N ARG A 563 -1.38 4.84 -27.00
CA ARG A 563 -2.74 5.37 -27.23
C ARG A 563 -3.26 6.10 -26.00
N LEU A 564 -3.88 7.26 -26.22
CA LEU A 564 -4.66 7.97 -25.22
C LEU A 564 -6.11 7.47 -25.17
N ASN A 565 -6.73 7.54 -24.00
CA ASN A 565 -8.16 7.32 -23.85
C ASN A 565 -8.95 8.50 -24.49
N GLU A 566 -10.28 8.45 -24.48
CA GLU A 566 -11.08 9.50 -25.13
C GLU A 566 -10.88 10.87 -24.47
N GLU A 567 -10.86 10.93 -23.15
CA GLU A 567 -10.62 12.16 -22.39
C GLU A 567 -9.23 12.75 -22.69
N GLY A 568 -8.21 11.91 -22.65
CA GLY A 568 -6.83 12.27 -22.96
C GLY A 568 -6.65 12.78 -24.38
N SER A 569 -7.33 12.15 -25.34
CA SER A 569 -7.30 12.56 -26.73
C SER A 569 -7.94 13.93 -26.92
N LEU A 570 -9.04 14.22 -26.23
CA LEU A 570 -9.68 15.54 -26.23
C LEU A 570 -8.78 16.60 -25.58
N GLN A 571 -8.22 16.32 -24.41
CA GLN A 571 -7.31 17.24 -23.72
C GLN A 571 -6.06 17.52 -24.55
N PHE A 572 -5.44 16.49 -25.13
CA PHE A 572 -4.26 16.62 -25.99
C PHE A 572 -4.51 17.58 -27.16
N LEU A 573 -5.65 17.42 -27.85
CA LEU A 573 -6.03 18.26 -29.01
C LEU A 573 -6.33 19.72 -28.66
N GLN A 574 -6.64 20.01 -27.39
CA GLN A 574 -6.96 21.37 -26.90
C GLN A 574 -5.75 22.08 -26.28
N MET A 575 -4.71 21.33 -25.89
CA MET A 575 -3.53 21.85 -25.20
C MET A 575 -2.34 22.07 -26.13
N ASN A 576 -1.31 22.75 -25.62
CA ASN A 576 -0.03 22.82 -26.31
C ASN A 576 0.65 21.44 -26.28
N HIS A 577 0.78 20.81 -27.45
CA HIS A 577 1.35 19.47 -27.58
C HIS A 577 2.76 19.35 -26.98
N SER A 578 3.60 20.39 -27.08
CA SER A 578 4.96 20.36 -26.52
C SER A 578 4.95 20.28 -24.99
N VAL A 579 4.04 21.03 -24.35
CA VAL A 579 3.85 21.00 -22.90
C VAL A 579 3.33 19.63 -22.46
N PHE A 580 2.34 19.10 -23.19
CA PHE A 580 1.79 17.77 -22.92
C PHE A 580 2.87 16.68 -22.98
N PHE A 581 3.67 16.65 -24.05
CA PHE A 581 4.76 15.68 -24.19
C PHE A 581 5.80 15.81 -23.07
N LYS A 582 6.17 17.04 -22.70
CA LYS A 582 7.15 17.30 -21.64
C LYS A 582 6.66 16.75 -20.29
N ASN A 583 5.42 17.09 -19.91
CA ASN A 583 4.85 16.66 -18.63
C ASN A 583 4.65 15.13 -18.60
N MET A 584 4.22 14.52 -19.71
CA MET A 584 4.10 13.06 -19.81
C MET A 584 5.46 12.34 -19.71
N ILE A 585 6.53 12.89 -20.31
CA ILE A 585 7.90 12.34 -20.18
C ILE A 585 8.38 12.43 -18.74
N GLN A 586 8.13 13.55 -18.06
CA GLN A 586 8.49 13.75 -16.67
C GLN A 586 7.76 12.75 -15.75
N GLU A 587 6.46 12.53 -15.96
CA GLU A 587 5.74 11.51 -15.17
C GLU A 587 6.27 10.09 -15.45
N PHE A 588 6.65 9.76 -16.69
CA PHE A 588 7.24 8.46 -17.01
C PHE A 588 8.61 8.23 -16.38
N SER A 589 9.47 9.25 -16.37
CA SER A 589 10.80 9.17 -15.75
C SER A 589 10.73 9.02 -14.23
N GLU A 590 9.64 9.47 -13.61
CA GLU A 590 9.39 9.24 -12.18
C GLU A 590 8.85 7.83 -11.92
N VAL A 591 7.91 7.33 -12.74
CA VAL A 591 7.28 6.02 -12.53
C VAL A 591 8.21 4.85 -12.87
N ILE A 592 9.00 4.96 -13.92
CA ILE A 592 10.16 4.09 -14.12
C ILE A 592 11.36 4.98 -13.88
N PRO A 593 12.13 4.82 -12.78
CA PRO A 593 13.20 5.76 -12.41
C PRO A 593 14.39 5.71 -13.39
N VAL A 594 14.15 6.15 -14.62
CA VAL A 594 15.12 6.34 -15.68
C VAL A 594 15.38 7.84 -15.79
N THR A 595 16.61 8.18 -16.09
CA THR A 595 16.97 9.57 -16.32
C THR A 595 16.15 10.14 -17.49
N GLU A 596 15.61 11.35 -17.34
CA GLU A 596 14.72 11.97 -18.35
C GLU A 596 15.32 11.97 -19.77
N HIS A 597 16.65 12.12 -19.90
CA HIS A 597 17.33 12.09 -21.19
C HIS A 597 17.25 10.73 -21.90
N ARG A 598 16.78 9.67 -21.24
CA ARG A 598 16.52 8.35 -21.85
C ARG A 598 15.16 8.29 -22.51
N LEU A 599 14.25 9.23 -22.21
CA LEU A 599 12.92 9.31 -22.80
C LEU A 599 12.83 10.58 -23.65
N SER A 600 12.46 10.43 -24.92
CA SER A 600 12.22 11.56 -25.81
C SER A 600 10.98 11.35 -26.66
N THR A 601 10.50 12.40 -27.31
CA THR A 601 9.40 12.32 -28.27
C THR A 601 9.87 12.86 -29.62
N SER A 602 9.35 12.30 -30.71
CA SER A 602 9.51 12.90 -32.03
C SER A 602 8.48 13.99 -32.31
N GLY A 603 7.56 14.27 -31.37
CA GLY A 603 6.42 15.18 -31.55
C GLY A 603 5.37 14.67 -32.55
N LYS A 604 5.51 13.42 -33.02
CA LYS A 604 4.61 12.83 -34.02
C LYS A 604 3.42 12.21 -33.32
N TRP A 605 2.23 12.51 -33.83
CA TRP A 605 0.96 11.95 -33.38
C TRP A 605 0.05 11.68 -34.58
N GLN A 606 -0.90 10.78 -34.42
CA GLN A 606 -1.93 10.48 -35.42
C GLN A 606 -3.22 10.02 -34.74
N TYR A 607 -4.35 10.13 -35.44
CA TYR A 607 -5.57 9.47 -35.00
C TYR A 607 -5.41 7.95 -35.09
N ASP A 608 -5.97 7.20 -34.13
CA ASP A 608 -6.01 5.75 -34.18
C ASP A 608 -6.94 5.29 -35.33
N PRO A 609 -6.42 4.58 -36.35
CA PRO A 609 -7.24 4.09 -37.46
C PRO A 609 -8.39 3.16 -37.00
N THR A 610 -8.19 2.46 -35.88
CA THR A 610 -9.16 1.52 -35.29
C THR A 610 -10.14 2.21 -34.34
N SER A 611 -9.86 3.44 -33.93
CA SER A 611 -10.66 4.22 -32.97
C SER A 611 -10.50 5.71 -33.25
N PRO A 612 -11.23 6.27 -34.25
CA PRO A 612 -10.96 7.61 -34.79
C PRO A 612 -11.06 8.78 -33.80
N LYS A 613 -11.65 8.56 -32.62
CA LYS A 613 -11.72 9.56 -31.54
C LYS A 613 -10.48 9.57 -30.64
N LYS A 614 -9.58 8.60 -30.81
CA LYS A 614 -8.40 8.40 -29.96
C LYS A 614 -7.12 8.80 -30.68
N VAL A 615 -6.15 9.28 -29.94
CA VAL A 615 -4.85 9.73 -30.45
C VAL A 615 -3.75 8.74 -30.10
N LEU A 616 -2.85 8.50 -31.04
CA LEU A 616 -1.60 7.76 -30.89
C LEU A 616 -0.43 8.74 -30.80
N LEU A 617 0.44 8.54 -29.82
CA LEU A 617 1.63 9.32 -29.53
C LEU A 617 2.89 8.47 -29.70
N SER A 618 3.95 9.05 -30.28
CA SER A 618 5.24 8.38 -30.45
C SER A 618 6.23 8.78 -29.36
N PHE A 619 6.80 7.80 -28.66
CA PHE A 619 7.85 7.98 -27.66
C PHE A 619 9.09 7.16 -28.00
N ASN A 620 10.26 7.71 -27.74
CA ASN A 620 11.56 7.10 -27.97
C ASN A 620 12.25 6.83 -26.64
N ILE A 621 12.73 5.61 -26.47
CA ILE A 621 13.58 5.16 -25.38
C ILE A 621 15.00 5.07 -25.94
N ILE A 622 15.86 5.99 -25.53
CA ILE A 622 17.24 6.06 -26.02
C ILE A 622 18.05 4.91 -25.41
N GLU A 623 19.02 4.39 -26.15
CA GLU A 623 19.94 3.34 -25.69
C GLU A 623 20.73 3.77 -24.44
N ALA A 624 21.15 2.79 -23.65
CA ALA A 624 22.00 3.03 -22.49
C ALA A 624 23.42 3.39 -22.93
N LYS A 625 24.01 4.42 -22.33
CA LYS A 625 25.43 4.75 -22.59
C LYS A 625 26.36 3.91 -21.72
N ASP A 626 25.93 3.63 -20.50
CA ASP A 626 26.65 2.80 -19.53
C ASP A 626 25.76 1.63 -19.07
N TYR A 627 26.01 0.45 -19.62
CA TYR A 627 25.27 -0.78 -19.35
C TYR A 627 25.54 -1.37 -17.95
N THR A 628 26.45 -0.76 -17.18
CA THR A 628 26.74 -1.17 -15.80
C THR A 628 25.84 -0.47 -14.78
N ILE A 629 25.27 0.68 -15.16
CA ILE A 629 24.46 1.53 -14.29
C ILE A 629 23.03 1.64 -14.84
N GLU A 630 22.86 1.67 -16.16
CA GLU A 630 21.58 1.96 -16.79
C GLU A 630 20.89 0.72 -17.37
N GLN A 631 19.55 0.74 -17.35
CA GLN A 631 18.75 -0.31 -17.97
C GLN A 631 18.77 -0.24 -19.49
N ASN A 632 18.73 -1.42 -20.11
CA ASN A 632 18.60 -1.55 -21.55
C ASN A 632 17.21 -1.06 -22.02
N SER A 633 17.17 -0.45 -23.20
CA SER A 633 15.98 0.17 -23.79
C SER A 633 14.83 -0.82 -24.01
N GLN A 634 15.12 -2.09 -24.34
CA GLN A 634 14.09 -3.12 -24.52
C GLN A 634 13.38 -3.43 -23.20
N LYS A 635 14.13 -3.55 -22.09
CA LYS A 635 13.58 -3.83 -20.78
C LYS A 635 12.70 -2.67 -20.30
N ILE A 636 13.13 -1.41 -20.53
CA ILE A 636 12.31 -0.23 -20.25
C ILE A 636 11.01 -0.28 -21.06
N PHE A 637 11.08 -0.65 -22.35
CA PHE A 637 9.88 -0.82 -23.19
C PHE A 637 8.93 -1.87 -22.65
N ASP A 638 9.45 -3.05 -22.26
CA ASP A 638 8.67 -4.15 -21.71
C ASP A 638 8.02 -3.78 -20.37
N ASP A 639 8.75 -3.04 -19.53
CA ASP A 639 8.26 -2.52 -18.25
C ASP A 639 7.15 -1.48 -18.46
N LEU A 640 7.34 -0.52 -19.37
CA LEU A 640 6.29 0.45 -19.75
C LEU A 640 5.05 -0.26 -20.30
N SER A 641 5.24 -1.25 -21.18
CA SER A 641 4.13 -2.04 -21.73
C SER A 641 3.32 -2.73 -20.64
N THR A 642 4.01 -3.31 -19.65
CA THR A 642 3.36 -3.93 -18.49
C THR A 642 2.63 -2.91 -17.63
N LEU A 643 3.25 -1.76 -17.35
CA LEU A 643 2.65 -0.68 -16.57
C LEU A 643 1.41 -0.11 -17.25
N PHE A 644 1.42 0.11 -18.56
CA PHE A 644 0.25 0.63 -19.29
C PHE A 644 -0.91 -0.37 -19.27
N LYS A 645 -0.62 -1.66 -19.44
CA LYS A 645 -1.63 -2.72 -19.32
C LYS A 645 -2.18 -2.87 -17.90
N LYS A 646 -1.39 -2.51 -16.89
CA LYS A 646 -1.75 -2.59 -15.46
C LYS A 646 -1.97 -1.23 -14.83
N LYS A 647 -2.26 -0.20 -15.64
CA LYS A 647 -2.27 1.22 -15.24
C LYS A 647 -3.04 1.44 -13.94
N GLY A 648 -4.26 0.90 -13.85
CA GLY A 648 -5.15 1.01 -12.69
C GLY A 648 -4.62 0.45 -11.36
N PHE A 649 -3.47 -0.24 -11.37
CA PHE A 649 -2.83 -0.82 -10.19
C PHE A 649 -1.45 -0.21 -9.90
N THR A 650 -1.09 0.90 -10.53
CA THR A 650 0.28 1.47 -10.50
C THR A 650 0.22 2.99 -10.27
N ALA A 651 1.37 3.64 -10.04
CA ALA A 651 1.44 5.09 -9.92
C ALA A 651 0.81 5.85 -11.12
N LEU A 652 0.80 5.25 -12.32
CA LEU A 652 0.29 5.89 -13.54
C LEU A 652 -1.19 6.29 -13.45
N SER A 653 -2.01 5.60 -12.65
CA SER A 653 -3.43 5.97 -12.51
C SER A 653 -3.66 7.22 -11.67
N PHE A 654 -2.65 7.69 -10.91
CA PHE A 654 -2.79 8.79 -9.96
C PHE A 654 -2.20 10.11 -10.46
N ASN A 655 -1.47 10.10 -11.57
CA ASN A 655 -0.86 11.30 -12.13
C ASN A 655 -1.75 11.95 -13.20
N GLU A 656 -1.54 13.23 -13.47
CA GLU A 656 -2.40 14.04 -14.33
C GLU A 656 -2.35 13.57 -15.79
N TYR A 657 -1.16 13.37 -16.36
CA TYR A 657 -1.01 13.09 -17.80
C TYR A 657 -1.03 11.58 -18.11
N THR A 658 -0.40 10.76 -17.28
CA THR A 658 -0.30 9.31 -17.49
C THR A 658 -1.59 8.57 -17.15
N SER A 659 -2.50 9.17 -16.37
CA SER A 659 -3.85 8.62 -16.17
C SER A 659 -4.68 8.63 -17.46
N LEU A 660 -4.32 9.48 -18.44
CA LEU A 660 -4.98 9.62 -19.74
C LEU A 660 -4.65 8.50 -20.74
N ILE A 661 -3.78 7.56 -20.36
CA ILE A 661 -3.38 6.42 -21.21
C ILE A 661 -4.52 5.41 -21.33
N ASP A 662 -4.72 4.87 -22.53
CA ASP A 662 -5.68 3.81 -22.79
C ASP A 662 -5.10 2.43 -22.44
N GLU A 663 -5.53 1.86 -21.32
CA GLU A 663 -5.10 0.54 -20.85
C GLU A 663 -5.54 -0.63 -21.74
N SER A 664 -6.53 -0.42 -22.61
CA SER A 664 -7.02 -1.45 -23.55
C SER A 664 -6.12 -1.60 -24.79
N ALA A 665 -5.21 -0.65 -25.01
CA ALA A 665 -4.33 -0.62 -26.17
C ALA A 665 -2.95 -1.23 -25.84
N PRO A 666 -2.39 -2.09 -26.70
CA PRO A 666 -1.00 -2.51 -26.54
C PRO A 666 -0.03 -1.37 -26.85
N PHE A 667 1.04 -1.26 -26.07
CA PHE A 667 2.19 -0.45 -26.43
C PHE A 667 2.99 -1.17 -27.52
N THR A 668 3.03 -0.61 -28.73
CA THR A 668 3.61 -1.30 -29.90
C THR A 668 4.89 -0.61 -30.36
N MET A 669 5.88 -1.40 -30.78
CA MET A 669 7.07 -0.85 -31.43
C MET A 669 6.74 -0.44 -32.86
N THR A 670 7.27 0.69 -33.33
CA THR A 670 7.00 1.17 -34.70
C THR A 670 7.67 0.27 -35.77
N PRO A 671 6.95 -0.15 -36.83
CA PRO A 671 7.49 -0.97 -37.93
C PRO A 671 8.64 -0.31 -38.70
N ILE A 672 8.69 1.03 -38.72
CA ILE A 672 9.76 1.84 -39.32
C ILE A 672 11.15 1.45 -38.77
N ASN A 673 11.22 0.98 -37.52
CA ASN A 673 12.48 0.58 -36.91
C ASN A 673 13.07 -0.70 -37.53
N ILE A 674 12.29 -1.57 -38.20
CA ILE A 674 12.89 -2.73 -38.91
C ILE A 674 13.65 -2.27 -40.15
N PHE A 675 13.03 -1.40 -40.97
CA PHE A 675 13.66 -0.86 -42.18
C PHE A 675 14.85 0.05 -41.85
N VAL A 676 14.70 0.93 -40.84
CA VAL A 676 15.77 1.83 -40.39
C VAL A 676 16.91 1.06 -39.70
N SER A 677 16.60 0.06 -38.87
CA SER A 677 17.61 -0.82 -38.26
C SER A 677 18.37 -1.62 -39.32
N GLU A 678 17.70 -2.17 -40.34
CA GLU A 678 18.38 -2.88 -41.44
C GLU A 678 19.23 -1.92 -42.30
N MET A 679 18.78 -0.69 -42.58
CA MET A 679 19.59 0.34 -43.25
C MET A 679 20.87 0.70 -42.48
N ALA A 680 20.81 0.70 -41.15
CA ALA A 680 21.93 1.09 -40.28
C ALA A 680 22.89 -0.07 -39.99
N MET A 681 22.36 -1.27 -39.72
CA MET A 681 23.11 -2.40 -39.15
C MET A 681 23.52 -3.46 -40.18
N ASN A 682 22.91 -3.45 -41.38
CA ASN A 682 23.17 -4.46 -42.41
C ASN A 682 23.82 -3.82 -43.65
N PRO A 683 25.17 -3.93 -43.79
CA PRO A 683 25.90 -3.33 -44.92
C PRO A 683 25.41 -3.83 -46.29
N LEU A 684 24.97 -5.09 -46.37
CA LEU A 684 24.45 -5.68 -47.60
C LEU A 684 23.09 -5.10 -47.97
N PHE A 685 22.22 -4.88 -46.98
CA PHE A 685 20.92 -4.26 -47.19
C PHE A 685 21.05 -2.78 -47.56
N ASN A 686 21.92 -2.03 -46.89
CA ASN A 686 22.20 -0.63 -47.21
C ASN A 686 22.74 -0.45 -48.64
N ASN A 687 23.72 -1.28 -49.04
CA ASN A 687 24.25 -1.25 -50.41
C ASN A 687 23.16 -1.63 -51.44
N TRP A 688 22.34 -2.63 -51.15
CA TRP A 688 21.21 -3.03 -52.00
C TRP A 688 20.17 -1.91 -52.17
N VAL A 689 19.86 -1.16 -51.10
CA VAL A 689 18.95 0.01 -51.18
C VAL A 689 19.57 1.16 -51.99
N LYS A 690 20.89 1.38 -51.89
CA LYS A 690 21.61 2.42 -52.64
C LYS A 690 21.72 2.13 -54.14
N GLU A 691 21.63 0.88 -54.56
CA GLU A 691 21.60 0.52 -55.99
C GLU A 691 20.33 1.01 -56.71
N SER A 692 19.27 1.39 -55.98
CA SER A 692 18.06 1.98 -56.58
C SER A 692 17.41 3.06 -55.68
N PRO A 693 17.71 4.35 -55.91
CA PRO A 693 17.18 5.45 -55.09
C PRO A 693 15.66 5.64 -55.21
N THR A 694 15.04 5.28 -56.34
CA THR A 694 13.59 5.23 -56.53
C THR A 694 12.94 4.16 -55.67
N LEU A 695 13.57 2.98 -55.53
CA LEU A 695 13.12 1.90 -54.66
C LEU A 695 13.22 2.31 -53.19
N SER A 696 14.28 3.01 -52.77
CA SER A 696 14.43 3.52 -51.40
C SER A 696 13.29 4.45 -50.97
N SER A 697 12.93 5.40 -51.84
CA SER A 697 11.80 6.32 -51.63
C SER A 697 10.48 5.56 -51.51
N MET A 698 10.20 4.65 -52.45
CA MET A 698 8.99 3.83 -52.45
C MET A 698 8.94 2.92 -51.21
N CYS A 699 10.02 2.22 -50.85
CA CYS A 699 10.08 1.36 -49.68
C CYS A 699 9.89 2.13 -48.37
N THR A 700 10.44 3.34 -48.25
CA THR A 700 10.23 4.18 -47.06
C THR A 700 8.77 4.64 -46.95
N LEU A 701 8.15 5.01 -48.08
CA LEU A 701 6.75 5.44 -48.12
C LEU A 701 5.77 4.28 -47.89
N PHE A 702 6.07 3.12 -48.45
CA PHE A 702 5.20 1.94 -48.44
C PHE A 702 5.37 1.07 -47.18
N SER A 703 6.56 1.03 -46.58
CA SER A 703 6.76 0.40 -45.25
C SER A 703 6.03 1.13 -44.12
N ALA A 704 5.73 2.42 -44.32
CA ALA A 704 4.85 3.18 -43.44
C ALA A 704 3.37 2.80 -43.60
N ILE A 705 3.00 2.08 -44.68
CA ILE A 705 1.60 1.75 -45.03
C ILE A 705 1.32 0.25 -44.80
N ASP A 706 2.20 -0.65 -45.23
CA ASP A 706 2.03 -2.11 -45.04
C ASP A 706 3.37 -2.85 -44.98
N ILE A 707 3.59 -3.61 -43.92
CA ILE A 707 4.79 -4.43 -43.70
C ILE A 707 4.95 -5.55 -44.75
N GLN A 708 3.87 -5.94 -45.45
CA GLN A 708 3.88 -6.93 -46.53
C GLN A 708 4.76 -6.51 -47.71
N ILE A 709 5.01 -5.21 -47.86
CA ILE A 709 5.83 -4.68 -48.95
C ILE A 709 7.30 -5.00 -48.69
N LEU A 710 7.79 -4.89 -47.43
CA LEU A 710 9.11 -5.41 -47.07
C LEU A 710 9.22 -6.93 -47.30
N ASN A 711 8.15 -7.68 -47.04
CA ASN A 711 8.15 -9.14 -47.23
C ASN A 711 8.31 -9.50 -48.71
N THR A 712 7.58 -8.80 -49.57
CA THR A 712 7.65 -8.95 -51.03
C THR A 712 9.04 -8.63 -51.57
N LEU A 713 9.70 -7.60 -51.04
CA LEU A 713 11.06 -7.22 -51.42
C LEU A 713 12.12 -8.24 -51.01
N SER A 714 11.82 -9.15 -50.08
CA SER A 714 12.73 -10.20 -49.62
C SER A 714 12.40 -11.61 -50.13
N SER A 715 11.44 -11.73 -51.05
CA SER A 715 10.81 -13.00 -51.46
C SER A 715 11.42 -13.68 -52.68
N ASP A 716 12.45 -13.07 -53.30
CA ASP A 716 13.06 -13.49 -54.56
C ASP A 716 12.04 -13.66 -55.70
N LEU A 717 11.03 -12.78 -55.73
CA LEU A 717 9.92 -12.83 -56.68
C LEU A 717 10.44 -12.83 -58.12
N PHE A 718 10.15 -13.91 -58.86
CA PHE A 718 10.57 -14.14 -60.25
C PHE A 718 12.09 -14.12 -60.51
N GLY A 719 12.93 -14.26 -59.48
CA GLY A 719 14.39 -14.20 -59.63
C GLY A 719 14.94 -12.81 -60.01
N LEU A 720 14.12 -11.77 -59.86
CA LEU A 720 14.53 -10.39 -60.12
C LEU A 720 15.31 -9.86 -58.90
N LYS A 721 16.49 -9.29 -59.15
CA LYS A 721 17.38 -8.73 -58.10
C LYS A 721 16.70 -7.68 -57.21
N ILE A 722 15.64 -7.04 -57.71
CA ILE A 722 14.85 -6.02 -57.00
C ILE A 722 13.95 -6.60 -55.90
N PHE A 723 13.74 -7.92 -55.87
CA PHE A 723 12.97 -8.63 -54.84
C PHE A 723 13.84 -9.57 -54.00
N SER A 724 15.16 -9.36 -54.02
CA SER A 724 16.16 -10.16 -53.30
C SER A 724 16.78 -9.39 -52.13
N ALA A 725 15.98 -8.65 -51.37
CA ALA A 725 16.46 -7.83 -50.27
C ALA A 725 17.14 -8.69 -49.18
N PRO A 726 18.41 -8.43 -48.85
CA PRO A 726 19.17 -9.27 -47.92
C PRO A 726 18.84 -8.91 -46.46
N LEU A 727 17.65 -9.26 -45.98
CA LEU A 727 17.21 -9.05 -44.59
C LEU A 727 17.82 -10.06 -43.60
N THR A 728 18.02 -9.65 -42.34
CA THR A 728 18.49 -10.55 -41.26
C THR A 728 17.46 -11.64 -40.91
N GLN A 729 17.91 -12.76 -40.33
CA GLN A 729 17.02 -13.84 -39.88
C GLN A 729 16.01 -13.38 -38.82
N ARG A 730 16.37 -12.39 -38.00
CA ARG A 730 15.49 -11.80 -36.98
C ARG A 730 14.34 -11.04 -37.63
N SER A 731 14.63 -10.15 -38.57
CA SER A 731 13.63 -9.39 -39.33
C SER A 731 12.69 -10.31 -40.10
N LYS A 732 13.23 -11.36 -40.75
CA LYS A 732 12.43 -12.39 -41.42
C LYS A 732 11.48 -13.11 -40.46
N LYS A 733 11.87 -13.35 -39.20
CA LYS A 733 11.02 -14.02 -38.19
C LYS A 733 9.91 -13.11 -37.65
N ILE A 734 10.20 -11.83 -37.45
CA ILE A 734 9.23 -10.83 -36.99
C ILE A 734 8.17 -10.58 -38.07
N MET A 735 8.60 -10.37 -39.32
CA MET A 735 7.70 -10.20 -40.47
C MET A 735 6.83 -11.45 -40.71
N LEU A 736 7.35 -12.64 -40.44
CA LEU A 736 6.58 -13.88 -40.50
C LEU A 736 5.48 -13.97 -39.44
N TRP A 737 5.65 -13.36 -38.26
CA TRP A 737 4.62 -13.33 -37.23
C TRP A 737 3.58 -12.26 -37.50
N ASP A 738 4.00 -11.10 -37.97
CA ASP A 738 3.12 -9.95 -38.22
C ASP A 738 2.06 -10.25 -39.30
N VAL A 739 2.47 -10.86 -40.41
CA VAL A 739 1.55 -11.33 -41.47
C VAL A 739 0.56 -12.40 -40.95
N PHE A 740 0.96 -13.19 -39.95
CA PHE A 740 0.08 -14.21 -39.39
C PHE A 740 -0.97 -13.57 -38.48
N ILE A 741 -0.55 -12.62 -37.64
CA ILE A 741 -1.44 -11.85 -36.76
C ILE A 741 -2.45 -11.05 -37.58
N ASN A 742 -2.02 -10.42 -38.68
CA ASN A 742 -2.90 -9.56 -39.46
C ASN A 742 -4.07 -10.31 -40.13
N ILE A 743 -3.88 -11.58 -40.51
CA ILE A 743 -4.96 -12.42 -41.06
C ILE A 743 -6.08 -12.61 -40.03
N PHE A 744 -5.75 -12.80 -38.75
CA PHE A 744 -6.75 -13.04 -37.70
C PHE A 744 -7.36 -11.77 -37.11
N VAL A 745 -6.62 -10.66 -37.12
CA VAL A 745 -7.03 -9.41 -36.49
C VAL A 745 -7.74 -8.46 -37.47
N GLU A 746 -7.34 -8.45 -38.73
CA GLU A 746 -7.88 -7.53 -39.75
C GLU A 746 -8.67 -8.28 -40.83
N ASP A 747 -8.03 -9.21 -41.56
CA ASP A 747 -8.61 -9.80 -42.77
C ASP A 747 -9.87 -10.66 -42.47
N ILE A 748 -9.82 -11.54 -41.46
CA ILE A 748 -10.95 -12.41 -41.08
C ILE A 748 -12.13 -11.60 -40.54
N PRO A 749 -11.96 -10.69 -39.55
CA PRO A 749 -13.07 -9.86 -39.07
C PRO A 749 -13.71 -9.00 -40.16
N GLN A 750 -12.92 -8.45 -41.09
CA GLN A 750 -13.44 -7.64 -42.18
C GLN A 750 -14.33 -8.43 -43.14
N ILE A 751 -13.96 -9.68 -43.47
CA ILE A 751 -14.81 -10.58 -44.27
C ILE A 751 -16.07 -10.99 -43.49
N ILE A 752 -15.97 -11.25 -42.19
CA ILE A 752 -17.14 -11.58 -41.36
C ILE A 752 -18.14 -10.41 -41.36
N ILE A 753 -17.67 -9.19 -41.15
CA ILE A 753 -18.51 -7.99 -41.16
C ILE A 753 -19.15 -7.78 -42.54
N GLN A 754 -18.39 -7.93 -43.62
CA GLN A 754 -18.92 -7.79 -44.97
C GLN A 754 -19.87 -8.93 -45.38
N GLY A 755 -19.67 -10.15 -44.88
CA GLY A 755 -20.59 -11.27 -45.06
C GLY A 755 -21.91 -11.09 -44.28
N ILE A 756 -21.85 -10.50 -43.08
CA ILE A 756 -23.04 -10.09 -42.33
C ILE A 756 -23.77 -8.97 -43.08
N TYR A 757 -23.03 -8.00 -43.63
CA TYR A 757 -23.60 -6.95 -44.48
C TYR A 757 -24.28 -7.53 -45.73
N TYR A 758 -23.70 -8.56 -46.35
CA TYR A 758 -24.30 -9.32 -47.47
C TYR A 758 -25.67 -9.87 -47.16
N ASN A 759 -25.82 -10.49 -45.98
CA ASN A 759 -27.06 -11.12 -45.60
C ASN A 759 -28.12 -10.14 -45.07
N SER A 760 -27.76 -8.89 -44.76
CA SER A 760 -28.65 -7.93 -44.10
C SER A 760 -29.28 -6.89 -45.03
N VAL A 761 -28.87 -6.81 -46.31
CA VAL A 761 -29.39 -5.81 -47.26
C VAL A 761 -30.09 -6.47 -48.45
N ARG A 762 -31.30 -5.97 -48.82
CA ARG A 762 -32.14 -6.55 -49.90
C ARG A 762 -31.64 -6.29 -51.33
N THR A 763 -30.80 -5.28 -51.53
CA THR A 763 -30.17 -4.95 -52.83
C THR A 763 -28.69 -4.69 -52.59
N TYR A 764 -27.84 -5.50 -53.21
CA TYR A 764 -26.40 -5.43 -53.01
C TYR A 764 -25.75 -4.59 -54.10
N ASP A 765 -25.06 -3.51 -53.72
CA ASP A 765 -24.31 -2.66 -54.65
C ASP A 765 -23.05 -3.37 -55.17
N LEU A 766 -22.64 -3.02 -56.38
CA LEU A 766 -21.47 -3.59 -57.08
C LEU A 766 -20.17 -3.44 -56.26
N ILE A 767 -20.01 -2.31 -55.57
CA ILE A 767 -18.78 -1.93 -54.85
C ILE A 767 -18.53 -2.89 -53.66
N PRO A 768 -19.46 -3.11 -52.72
CA PRO A 768 -19.30 -4.12 -51.66
C PRO A 768 -18.99 -5.54 -52.16
N SER A 769 -19.60 -5.97 -53.27
CA SER A 769 -19.30 -7.29 -53.86
C SER A 769 -17.89 -7.38 -54.43
N LEU A 770 -17.39 -6.33 -55.09
CA LEU A 770 -16.00 -6.27 -55.57
C LEU A 770 -15.01 -6.29 -54.40
N VAL A 771 -15.34 -5.62 -53.30
CA VAL A 771 -14.51 -5.60 -52.07
C VAL A 771 -14.49 -6.97 -51.38
N LEU A 772 -15.62 -7.69 -51.33
CA LEU A 772 -15.68 -9.03 -50.75
C LEU A 772 -14.90 -10.06 -51.58
N VAL A 773 -15.02 -9.98 -52.91
CA VAL A 773 -14.24 -10.82 -53.84
C VAL A 773 -12.75 -10.49 -53.77
N SER A 774 -12.38 -9.21 -53.72
CA SER A 774 -10.98 -8.81 -53.59
C SER A 774 -10.39 -9.21 -52.24
N GLY A 775 -11.13 -9.06 -51.13
CA GLY A 775 -10.72 -9.51 -49.80
C GLY A 775 -10.48 -11.01 -49.75
N GLY A 776 -11.40 -11.82 -50.32
CA GLY A 776 -11.22 -13.26 -50.44
C GLY A 776 -10.01 -13.66 -51.29
N LEU A 777 -9.78 -12.96 -52.41
CA LEU A 777 -8.60 -13.17 -53.27
C LEU A 777 -7.29 -12.80 -52.57
N VAL A 778 -7.27 -11.74 -51.76
CA VAL A 778 -6.10 -11.31 -50.99
C VAL A 778 -5.73 -12.36 -49.95
N ILE A 779 -6.69 -12.88 -49.17
CA ILE A 779 -6.43 -13.97 -48.22
C ILE A 779 -5.97 -15.23 -48.96
N GLY A 780 -6.62 -15.57 -50.08
CA GLY A 780 -6.21 -16.70 -50.92
C GLY A 780 -4.77 -16.58 -51.40
N ASN A 781 -4.37 -15.41 -51.87
CA ASN A 781 -3.00 -15.13 -52.30
C ASN A 781 -2.00 -15.22 -51.13
N LYS A 782 -2.33 -14.63 -49.97
CA LYS A 782 -1.52 -14.73 -48.74
C LYS A 782 -1.30 -16.19 -48.31
N LEU A 783 -2.32 -17.05 -48.43
CA LEU A 783 -2.25 -18.48 -48.10
C LEU A 783 -1.46 -19.31 -49.14
N ILE A 784 -1.60 -19.00 -50.44
CA ILE A 784 -0.87 -19.68 -51.53
C ILE A 784 0.62 -19.36 -51.44
N LEU A 785 0.99 -18.09 -51.26
CA LEU A 785 2.39 -17.66 -51.09
C LEU A 785 3.05 -18.31 -49.87
N ARG A 786 2.28 -18.50 -48.78
CA ARG A 786 2.71 -19.23 -47.57
C ARG A 786 2.89 -20.72 -47.80
N SER A 787 1.96 -21.36 -48.51
CA SER A 787 2.05 -22.79 -48.86
C SER A 787 3.30 -23.06 -49.68
N TYR A 788 3.63 -22.14 -50.59
CA TYR A 788 4.85 -22.17 -51.39
C TYR A 788 6.12 -22.02 -50.54
N HIS A 789 6.18 -21.03 -49.63
CA HIS A 789 7.33 -20.86 -48.73
C HIS A 789 7.50 -22.02 -47.74
N ALA A 790 6.41 -22.60 -47.23
CA ALA A 790 6.46 -23.79 -46.38
C ALA A 790 7.01 -25.01 -47.13
N LEU A 791 6.61 -25.19 -48.39
CA LEU A 791 7.13 -26.24 -49.30
C LEU A 791 8.62 -26.06 -49.58
N LEU A 792 9.07 -24.85 -49.87
CA LEU A 792 10.50 -24.55 -50.09
C LEU A 792 11.33 -24.81 -48.83
N ARG A 793 10.84 -24.40 -47.66
CA ARG A 793 11.52 -24.62 -46.37
C ARG A 793 11.58 -26.10 -45.99
N TRP A 794 10.51 -26.85 -46.30
CA TRP A 794 10.46 -28.29 -46.13
C TRP A 794 11.47 -29.00 -47.04
N ASN A 795 11.54 -28.62 -48.32
CA ASN A 795 12.52 -29.18 -49.26
C ASN A 795 13.96 -28.88 -48.81
N HIS A 796 14.25 -27.66 -48.37
CA HIS A 796 15.59 -27.31 -47.90
C HIS A 796 15.97 -28.04 -46.59
N GLN A 797 15.03 -28.25 -45.66
CA GLN A 797 15.25 -29.10 -44.48
C GLN A 797 15.49 -30.56 -44.88
N ARG A 798 14.75 -31.07 -45.87
CA ARG A 798 14.90 -32.43 -46.38
C ARG A 798 16.29 -32.65 -47.00
N ASP A 799 16.80 -31.65 -47.72
CA ASP A 799 18.13 -31.70 -48.33
C ASP A 799 19.24 -31.61 -47.28
N LYS A 800 19.10 -30.74 -46.25
CA LYS A 800 20.03 -30.71 -45.11
C LYS A 800 20.05 -32.02 -44.31
N ILE A 801 18.89 -32.67 -44.15
CA ILE A 801 18.80 -33.98 -43.50
C ILE A 801 19.45 -35.08 -44.37
N ARG A 802 19.33 -34.99 -45.70
CA ARG A 802 20.03 -35.90 -46.64
C ARG A 802 21.54 -35.71 -46.59
N GLU A 803 22.00 -34.47 -46.52
CA GLU A 803 23.42 -34.11 -46.45
C GLU A 803 24.04 -34.54 -45.12
N TYR A 804 23.38 -34.25 -43.99
CA TYR A 804 23.79 -34.75 -42.67
C TYR A 804 23.87 -36.29 -42.61
N ASN A 805 22.91 -37.00 -43.21
CA ASN A 805 22.94 -38.45 -43.28
C ASN A 805 24.04 -38.99 -44.22
N ARG A 806 24.42 -38.23 -45.25
CA ARG A 806 25.53 -38.56 -46.16
C ARG A 806 26.87 -38.40 -45.47
N ASP A 807 27.06 -37.31 -44.74
CA ASP A 807 28.28 -37.04 -43.96
C ASP A 807 28.46 -38.02 -42.79
N ARG A 808 27.36 -38.43 -42.15
CA ARG A 808 27.40 -39.48 -41.11
C ARG A 808 27.78 -40.86 -41.67
N ARG A 809 27.42 -41.16 -42.92
CA ARG A 809 27.86 -42.39 -43.61
C ARG A 809 29.32 -42.32 -44.03
N LEU A 810 29.79 -41.15 -44.48
CA LEU A 810 31.20 -40.91 -44.80
C LEU A 810 32.09 -40.98 -43.55
N SER A 811 31.65 -40.44 -42.41
CA SER A 811 32.40 -40.53 -41.15
C SER A 811 32.41 -41.96 -40.57
N ALA A 812 31.32 -42.73 -40.71
CA ALA A 812 31.31 -44.13 -40.33
C ALA A 812 32.22 -45.01 -41.23
N ALA A 813 32.36 -44.66 -42.51
CA ALA A 813 33.26 -45.34 -43.44
C ALA A 813 34.74 -44.99 -43.18
N SER A 814 35.05 -43.73 -42.85
CA SER A 814 36.41 -43.32 -42.47
C SER A 814 36.85 -43.92 -41.14
N ILE A 815 35.95 -44.03 -40.15
CA ILE A 815 36.23 -44.73 -38.88
C ILE A 815 36.48 -46.23 -39.08
N ARG A 816 35.78 -46.89 -40.01
CA ARG A 816 36.08 -48.30 -40.38
C ARG A 816 37.44 -48.45 -41.08
N SER A 817 37.80 -47.49 -41.95
CA SER A 817 39.10 -47.46 -42.64
C SER A 817 40.27 -47.21 -41.68
N ILE A 818 40.09 -46.39 -40.64
CA ILE A 818 41.11 -46.18 -39.61
C ILE A 818 41.26 -47.45 -38.75
N ARG A 819 40.16 -48.14 -38.44
CA ARG A 819 40.21 -49.37 -37.64
C ARG A 819 40.88 -50.54 -38.37
N SER A 820 40.74 -50.63 -39.70
CA SER A 820 41.43 -51.66 -40.49
C SER A 820 42.94 -51.41 -40.69
N ASN A 821 43.41 -50.17 -40.50
CA ASN A 821 44.82 -49.80 -40.63
C ASN A 821 45.61 -49.90 -39.31
N VAL A 822 44.95 -50.24 -38.20
CA VAL A 822 45.59 -50.42 -36.88
C VAL A 822 45.74 -51.92 -36.51
N GLU A 823 45.18 -52.83 -37.32
CA GLU A 823 45.27 -54.29 -37.13
C GLU A 823 46.18 -55.00 -38.17
N ASN A 824 47.13 -54.29 -38.79
CA ASN A 824 48.20 -54.91 -39.60
C ASN A 824 49.59 -54.51 -39.12
#